data_AF-A0A167D5K4-F1
#
_entry.id   AF-A0A167D5K4-F1
#
_cell.length_a   1.000
_cell.length_b   1.000
_cell.length_c   1.000
_cell.angle_alpha   90.00
_cell.angle_beta   90.00
_cell.angle_gamma   90.00
#
_symmetry.space_group_name_H-M   'P 1'
#
loop_
_entity.id
_entity.type
_entity.pdbx_description
1 polymer ?
#
loop_
_entity_poly.entity_id
_entity_poly.type
_entity_poly.pdbx_seq_one_letter_code
_entity_poly.pdbx_strand_id
1 'polypeptide(L)'
;MFRRHHNNDKPVASMGVHEVPGHPPGPPPPINNSTRPQSNQDQKVFSGGSGDAGLRPRFLNISSGETVHQRLFLTHGGAGPANTQFDGSILIYHHLNSFPSQRFPVSDGIFKAIIHLEPGWNRVRFVYEGPGATGGQEVSSVLELNYVPLLQDPPVHFCIVLGKDSKGEFDSPKYKRDKEGNGLDLLVKKVRLAGYMMSCFTHEQMNRNGFGHRSFRLYEEFLPDTLSVRGKDCRTTAKIHIVRSEKTVAEIRDPNRAQQNPHGNDTGSLFGIALDALKAHGGPFDSGHPVHAAVIFADTHWDPQQKLVLGHAALGGGSGDIRLAIFGSHACHSWPSSIEEIVPAFMDDTRTDTTQVANDSNQSGTSWEACNIGQGAFMHEIGHLLGCPHQPYGVMLRDYITWNRSFMTREAFCARTNSPGLHLALPKDECGWHRLDALRFRFHPGFRNPDEEPVRQASKPNVYPVEMGSFARSDSGIYLVEIHVDGQCRGHLEFPDRPQTEVYLLESELRSHIPEKYRSSDKKIKLEILSVGEQQVTIEEFGQTSRTVVIPGLQSPGLLSNKLGGGSGDETVTLFPPGGQAQIRAIRVFAGRALDGIELFFFDGSSTLFGKQGGKPNDFPLEAGETLVGLMVRTGAWVDGAQIITSHRRSPVYGNSTGGGVHELIAPTGYQLAGLYGNIGVSTEGARCLRRLGRCPRPRCARFASGLDRVGPPKTRSSGSPTPDSSEARGAAGSGAEPQPPEAHSPRQKLTAPGMDHFHRDCVQSYKLDYLQKIYRLSIETASVGQFRAGAEFGRLALFEQDEEHGRGECRQPVPGDDVLEMGVAELHFRRLANRNSSTNENLGVHFATVVCQVLKCLDIYRLTSGTGSHVVNTHEVIVALLWLIRWCEKILGRFLSQHTLNSLLALNK
;
A
#
# COMPACT_ATOMS: atom_id res chain seq x y z
N MET A 1 34.76 -21.92 -40.11
CA MET A 1 36.13 -21.40 -39.92
C MET A 1 36.05 -19.88 -39.78
N PHE A 2 36.03 -19.34 -38.56
CA PHE A 2 36.02 -17.89 -38.35
C PHE A 2 36.98 -17.54 -37.21
N ARG A 3 37.96 -16.68 -37.53
CA ARG A 3 38.91 -16.08 -36.59
C ARG A 3 38.49 -14.65 -36.30
N ARG A 4 38.70 -14.30 -35.03
CA ARG A 4 38.49 -13.04 -34.31
C ARG A 4 38.89 -11.77 -35.07
N HIS A 5 38.10 -10.71 -34.87
CA HIS A 5 38.65 -9.39 -34.53
C HIS A 5 37.85 -8.78 -33.36
N HIS A 6 38.60 -8.28 -32.38
CA HIS A 6 38.13 -7.52 -31.22
C HIS A 6 37.53 -6.18 -31.64
N ASN A 7 36.42 -5.81 -31.03
CA ASN A 7 36.15 -4.42 -30.69
C ASN A 7 35.46 -4.33 -29.32
N ASN A 8 35.93 -3.37 -28.54
CA ASN A 8 35.52 -3.04 -27.20
C ASN A 8 34.08 -2.49 -27.19
N ASP A 9 33.15 -3.23 -26.60
CA ASP A 9 31.90 -2.66 -26.09
C ASP A 9 31.74 -3.10 -24.62
N LYS A 10 31.97 -2.15 -23.72
CA LYS A 10 31.58 -2.28 -22.31
C LYS A 10 30.05 -2.26 -22.25
N PRO A 11 29.38 -3.24 -21.63
CA PRO A 11 27.96 -3.14 -21.37
C PRO A 11 27.69 -1.98 -20.39
N VAL A 12 26.68 -1.19 -20.74
CA VAL A 12 26.17 -0.05 -19.98
C VAL A 12 25.73 -0.52 -18.60
N ALA A 13 26.21 0.17 -17.57
CA ALA A 13 26.02 -0.11 -16.16
C ALA A 13 24.54 -0.35 -15.80
N SER A 14 24.25 -1.54 -15.27
CA SER A 14 23.14 -1.76 -14.35
C SER A 14 23.26 -0.77 -13.20
N MET A 15 22.16 -0.11 -12.82
CA MET A 15 22.14 0.73 -11.63
C MET A 15 22.72 -0.06 -10.46
N GLY A 16 23.82 0.45 -9.90
CA GLY A 16 24.61 -0.24 -8.92
C GLY A 16 23.78 -0.54 -7.68
N VAL A 17 23.61 -1.83 -7.40
CA VAL A 17 23.68 -2.30 -6.03
C VAL A 17 25.07 -1.85 -5.56
N HIS A 18 25.14 -0.96 -4.59
CA HIS A 18 26.43 -0.62 -3.96
C HIS A 18 26.96 -1.89 -3.28
N GLU A 19 27.76 -2.66 -4.01
CA GLU A 19 28.65 -3.67 -3.45
C GLU A 19 29.63 -2.94 -2.53
N VAL A 20 29.46 -3.11 -1.22
CA VAL A 20 30.54 -2.91 -0.26
C VAL A 20 31.22 -4.27 -0.12
N PRO A 21 32.51 -4.40 -0.49
CA PRO A 21 33.27 -5.63 -0.23
C PRO A 21 33.25 -5.95 1.26
N GLY A 22 32.99 -7.22 1.58
CA GLY A 22 32.81 -7.71 2.94
C GLY A 22 33.99 -7.36 3.86
N HIS A 23 33.76 -6.39 4.75
CA HIS A 23 34.38 -6.43 6.06
C HIS A 23 33.47 -7.22 7.00
N PRO A 24 34.02 -8.04 7.92
CA PRO A 24 33.21 -8.65 8.96
C PRO A 24 32.46 -7.52 9.68
N PRO A 25 31.11 -7.57 9.77
CA PRO A 25 30.37 -6.51 10.43
C PRO A 25 30.86 -6.47 11.89
N GLY A 26 31.31 -5.29 12.32
CA GLY A 26 31.62 -5.05 13.72
C GLY A 26 30.40 -5.37 14.61
N PRO A 27 30.60 -5.48 15.94
CA PRO A 27 29.48 -5.69 16.86
C PRO A 27 28.38 -4.66 16.57
N PRO A 28 27.10 -5.10 16.46
CA PRO A 28 26.02 -4.21 16.06
C PRO A 28 25.94 -3.02 17.02
N PRO A 29 25.71 -1.79 16.50
CA PRO A 29 25.48 -0.65 17.37
C PRO A 29 24.27 -0.93 18.28
N PRO A 30 24.25 -0.40 19.52
CA PRO A 30 23.12 -0.56 20.41
C PRO A 30 21.83 -0.05 19.75
N ILE A 31 20.76 -0.85 19.88
CA ILE A 31 19.45 -0.64 19.27
C ILE A 31 18.95 0.77 19.61
N ASN A 32 18.71 1.60 18.59
CA ASN A 32 18.08 2.91 18.79
C ASN A 32 16.57 2.73 18.90
N ASN A 33 16.10 2.44 20.13
CA ASN A 33 14.69 2.23 20.46
C ASN A 33 13.76 3.43 20.18
N SER A 34 14.28 4.61 19.81
CA SER A 34 13.49 5.84 19.64
C SER A 34 12.58 5.88 18.41
N THR A 35 12.74 4.94 17.47
CA THR A 35 11.96 4.89 16.21
C THR A 35 11.12 3.63 16.07
N ARG A 36 11.20 2.70 17.04
CA ARG A 36 10.26 1.58 17.11
C ARG A 36 8.90 2.16 17.49
N PRO A 37 7.81 1.84 16.79
CA PRO A 37 6.48 2.24 17.23
C PRO A 37 6.33 1.83 18.69
N GLN A 38 6.14 2.80 19.60
CA GLN A 38 5.77 2.50 20.96
C GLN A 38 4.36 1.93 20.88
N SER A 39 4.25 0.61 20.90
CA SER A 39 2.93 0.01 20.99
C SER A 39 2.42 0.37 22.38
N ASN A 40 1.36 1.18 22.46
CA ASN A 40 0.62 1.36 23.72
C ASN A 40 -0.01 0.04 24.23
N GLN A 41 0.24 -1.09 23.54
CA GLN A 41 -0.09 -2.44 23.98
C GLN A 41 0.99 -3.09 24.86
N ASP A 42 2.21 -2.56 24.93
CA ASP A 42 3.33 -3.12 25.72
C ASP A 42 3.06 -3.13 27.24
N GLN A 43 1.99 -2.47 27.70
CA GLN A 43 1.64 -2.31 29.11
C GLN A 43 0.23 -2.74 29.49
N LYS A 44 -0.49 -3.54 28.68
CA LYS A 44 -1.61 -4.31 29.26
C LYS A 44 -1.06 -5.48 30.07
N VAL A 45 -0.42 -5.15 31.20
CA VAL A 45 -0.28 -6.06 32.33
C VAL A 45 -1.69 -6.61 32.61
N PHE A 46 -1.84 -7.93 32.65
CA PHE A 46 -3.13 -8.57 32.88
C PHE A 46 -3.74 -8.09 34.20
N SER A 47 -4.61 -7.09 34.15
CA SER A 47 -5.51 -6.76 35.25
C SER A 47 -6.64 -7.80 35.25
N GLY A 48 -6.46 -8.83 36.06
CA GLY A 48 -7.37 -9.98 36.13
C GLY A 48 -8.78 -9.62 36.61
N GLY A 49 -9.78 -10.26 35.98
CA GLY A 49 -11.08 -10.47 36.61
C GLY A 49 -10.99 -11.53 37.71
N SER A 50 -11.82 -11.42 38.73
CA SER A 50 -11.92 -12.42 39.81
C SER A 50 -12.68 -13.68 39.38
N GLY A 51 -12.24 -14.85 39.84
CA GLY A 51 -12.91 -16.15 39.60
C GLY A 51 -12.46 -16.91 38.34
N ASP A 52 -13.25 -17.91 37.92
CA ASP A 52 -12.99 -18.79 36.76
C ASP A 52 -12.78 -18.03 35.43
N ALA A 53 -13.39 -16.84 35.30
CA ALA A 53 -13.18 -15.93 34.17
C ALA A 53 -11.74 -15.40 34.06
N GLY A 54 -11.01 -15.36 35.17
CA GLY A 54 -9.60 -14.97 35.21
C GLY A 54 -8.65 -16.02 34.62
N LEU A 55 -9.04 -17.30 34.64
CA LEU A 55 -8.20 -18.43 34.19
C LEU A 55 -8.28 -18.68 32.67
N ARG A 56 -9.40 -18.28 32.03
CA ARG A 56 -9.66 -18.59 30.62
C ARG A 56 -8.69 -17.90 29.67
N PRO A 57 -8.31 -18.54 28.55
CA PRO A 57 -7.51 -17.89 27.53
C PRO A 57 -8.16 -16.62 26.98
N ARG A 58 -7.38 -15.54 26.86
CA ARG A 58 -7.78 -14.24 26.33
C ARG A 58 -6.82 -13.85 25.21
N PHE A 59 -7.35 -13.45 24.06
CA PHE A 59 -6.57 -13.06 22.88
C PHE A 59 -6.28 -11.56 22.89
N LEU A 60 -5.07 -11.16 22.47
CA LEU A 60 -4.65 -9.76 22.47
C LEU A 60 -4.54 -9.16 21.06
N ASN A 61 -4.30 -9.99 20.05
CA ASN A 61 -4.04 -9.55 18.68
C ASN A 61 -5.17 -9.86 17.69
N ILE A 62 -6.29 -10.39 18.18
CA ILE A 62 -7.44 -10.79 17.36
C ILE A 62 -8.71 -10.86 18.19
N SER A 63 -9.84 -10.47 17.61
CA SER A 63 -11.17 -10.65 18.19
C SER A 63 -11.93 -11.78 17.47
N SER A 64 -12.86 -12.41 18.18
CA SER A 64 -13.76 -13.40 17.57
C SER A 64 -14.69 -12.72 16.57
N GLY A 65 -14.89 -13.35 15.42
CA GLY A 65 -15.70 -12.84 14.30
C GLY A 65 -14.88 -12.16 13.19
N GLU A 66 -13.58 -11.96 13.38
CA GLU A 66 -12.73 -11.29 12.40
C GLU A 66 -12.39 -12.18 11.20
N THR A 67 -12.09 -11.54 10.06
CA THR A 67 -11.64 -12.21 8.83
C THR A 67 -10.13 -12.10 8.70
N VAL A 68 -9.48 -13.22 8.40
CA VAL A 68 -8.03 -13.32 8.20
C VAL A 68 -7.73 -13.98 6.86
N HIS A 69 -6.50 -13.84 6.38
CA HIS A 69 -6.13 -14.20 5.00
C HIS A 69 -5.01 -15.24 4.92
N GLN A 70 -4.58 -15.77 6.06
CA GLN A 70 -3.48 -16.74 6.18
C GLN A 70 -4.01 -18.06 6.74
N ARG A 71 -3.55 -19.16 6.16
CA ARG A 71 -3.93 -20.52 6.57
C ARG A 71 -3.42 -20.88 7.96
N LEU A 72 -2.18 -20.49 8.25
CA LEU A 72 -1.65 -20.51 9.60
C LEU A 72 -1.76 -19.10 10.17
N PHE A 73 -2.19 -18.99 11.43
CA PHE A 73 -2.38 -17.72 12.10
C PHE A 73 -1.64 -17.71 13.44
N LEU A 74 -0.83 -16.69 13.69
CA LEU A 74 -0.14 -16.48 14.95
C LEU A 74 -1.02 -15.66 15.91
N THR A 75 -1.50 -16.28 16.98
CA THR A 75 -2.23 -15.61 18.05
C THR A 75 -1.40 -15.59 19.34
N HIS A 76 -1.55 -14.52 20.12
CA HIS A 76 -0.98 -14.44 21.44
C HIS A 76 -1.94 -13.79 22.43
N GLY A 77 -1.72 -14.09 23.69
CA GLY A 77 -2.70 -13.80 24.72
C GLY A 77 -2.22 -14.18 26.11
N GLY A 78 -3.17 -14.25 27.04
CA GLY A 78 -2.88 -14.81 28.35
C GLY A 78 -3.95 -15.73 28.88
N ALA A 79 -3.54 -16.57 29.82
CA ALA A 79 -4.35 -17.61 30.43
C ALA A 79 -3.82 -17.89 31.84
N GLY A 80 -4.67 -18.42 32.71
CA GLY A 80 -4.32 -18.75 34.10
C GLY A 80 -4.41 -17.57 35.08
N PRO A 81 -4.03 -17.80 36.35
CA PRO A 81 -4.29 -16.85 37.44
C PRO A 81 -3.55 -15.52 37.26
N ALA A 82 -4.28 -14.41 37.30
CA ALA A 82 -3.67 -13.09 37.17
C ALA A 82 -2.68 -12.79 38.31
N ASN A 83 -1.66 -11.98 38.02
CA ASN A 83 -0.65 -11.51 38.98
C ASN A 83 0.13 -12.62 39.70
N THR A 84 0.27 -13.79 39.07
CA THR A 84 1.12 -14.88 39.58
C THR A 84 2.12 -15.32 38.51
N GLN A 85 3.32 -15.70 38.93
CA GLN A 85 4.32 -16.34 38.05
C GLN A 85 4.09 -17.84 38.06
N PHE A 86 3.83 -18.41 36.90
CA PHE A 86 3.57 -19.83 36.74
C PHE A 86 3.72 -20.25 35.28
N ASP A 87 3.90 -21.56 35.11
CA ASP A 87 3.95 -22.21 33.82
C ASP A 87 2.72 -23.09 33.60
N GLY A 88 2.35 -23.24 32.34
CA GLY A 88 1.22 -24.06 31.92
C GLY A 88 1.27 -24.39 30.44
N SER A 89 0.13 -24.75 29.88
CA SER A 89 -0.01 -25.03 28.46
C SER A 89 -1.38 -24.61 27.95
N ILE A 90 -1.42 -24.31 26.66
CA ILE A 90 -2.65 -24.17 25.88
C ILE A 90 -2.75 -25.36 24.94
N LEU A 91 -3.88 -26.05 24.95
CA LEU A 91 -4.24 -27.06 23.96
C LEU A 91 -5.28 -26.48 23.00
N ILE A 92 -5.06 -26.69 21.71
CA ILE A 92 -5.83 -26.09 20.63
C ILE A 92 -6.53 -27.18 19.85
N TYR A 93 -7.85 -27.04 19.71
CA TYR A 93 -8.71 -27.96 18.99
C TYR A 93 -9.46 -27.24 17.88
N HIS A 94 -9.41 -27.79 16.67
CA HIS A 94 -10.19 -27.31 15.54
C HIS A 94 -11.55 -28.01 15.51
N HIS A 95 -12.66 -27.27 15.36
CA HIS A 95 -14.02 -27.84 15.43
C HIS A 95 -14.32 -28.92 14.38
N LEU A 96 -13.68 -28.88 13.20
CA LEU A 96 -13.83 -29.91 12.17
C LEU A 96 -13.06 -31.18 12.49
N ASN A 97 -12.22 -31.18 13.55
CA ASN A 97 -11.21 -32.21 13.80
C ASN A 97 -10.35 -32.52 12.55
N SER A 98 -10.25 -31.54 11.64
CA SER A 98 -9.52 -31.63 10.39
C SER A 98 -8.01 -31.51 10.60
N PHE A 99 -7.57 -30.95 11.71
CA PHE A 99 -6.17 -30.85 12.07
C PHE A 99 -5.95 -31.37 13.50
N PRO A 100 -4.85 -32.11 13.75
CA PRO A 100 -4.58 -32.66 15.08
C PRO A 100 -4.38 -31.57 16.13
N SER A 101 -4.74 -31.86 17.39
CA SER A 101 -4.64 -30.88 18.48
C SER A 101 -3.20 -30.43 18.71
N GLN A 102 -2.99 -29.12 18.85
CA GLN A 102 -1.65 -28.54 19.05
C GLN A 102 -1.49 -28.09 20.50
N ARG A 103 -0.26 -28.16 21.03
CA ARG A 103 0.06 -27.76 22.42
C ARG A 103 1.15 -26.70 22.41
N PHE A 104 0.91 -25.58 23.07
CA PHE A 104 1.86 -24.48 23.21
C PHE A 104 2.09 -24.12 24.69
N PRO A 105 3.29 -23.64 25.06
CA PRO A 105 3.58 -23.28 26.44
C PRO A 105 2.86 -22.00 26.87
N VAL A 106 2.54 -21.93 28.16
CA VAL A 106 2.21 -20.69 28.88
C VAL A 106 3.40 -20.35 29.78
N SER A 107 3.86 -19.11 29.76
CA SER A 107 4.93 -18.58 30.60
C SER A 107 4.44 -17.34 31.31
N ASP A 108 4.43 -17.34 32.65
CA ASP A 108 3.94 -16.22 33.47
C ASP A 108 2.57 -15.71 32.99
N GLY A 109 1.68 -16.66 32.68
CA GLY A 109 0.33 -16.38 32.19
C GLY A 109 0.22 -15.87 30.75
N ILE A 110 1.30 -15.82 29.97
CA ILE A 110 1.33 -15.43 28.55
C ILE A 110 1.44 -16.68 27.66
N PHE A 111 0.75 -16.72 26.53
CA PHE A 111 0.93 -17.74 25.49
C PHE A 111 1.13 -17.11 24.10
N LYS A 112 1.81 -17.86 23.23
CA LYS A 112 1.88 -17.62 21.78
C LYS A 112 1.59 -18.96 21.09
N ALA A 113 0.77 -18.94 20.05
CA ALA A 113 0.35 -20.15 19.37
C ALA A 113 0.11 -19.90 17.89
N ILE A 114 0.57 -20.86 17.06
CA ILE A 114 0.16 -20.94 15.66
C ILE A 114 -1.05 -21.85 15.57
N ILE A 115 -2.13 -21.36 14.98
CA ILE A 115 -3.33 -22.13 14.71
C ILE A 115 -3.48 -22.43 13.23
N HIS A 116 -3.99 -23.62 12.93
CA HIS A 116 -4.35 -24.05 11.59
C HIS A 116 -5.80 -23.67 11.31
N LEU A 117 -6.06 -23.13 10.13
CA LEU A 117 -7.38 -22.74 9.64
C LEU A 117 -7.71 -23.44 8.32
N GLU A 118 -8.98 -23.75 8.15
CA GLU A 118 -9.59 -24.20 6.89
C GLU A 118 -10.34 -23.03 6.22
N PRO A 119 -10.44 -22.97 4.88
CA PRO A 119 -11.20 -21.91 4.22
C PRO A 119 -12.64 -21.81 4.75
N GLY A 120 -13.07 -20.59 5.06
CA GLY A 120 -14.37 -20.29 5.68
C GLY A 120 -14.30 -20.10 7.19
N TRP A 121 -15.42 -20.37 7.88
CA TRP A 121 -15.52 -20.16 9.33
C TRP A 121 -14.84 -21.27 10.13
N ASN A 122 -13.95 -20.87 11.04
CA ASN A 122 -13.18 -21.73 11.92
C ASN A 122 -13.56 -21.43 13.37
N ARG A 123 -14.13 -22.42 14.05
CA ARG A 123 -14.24 -22.44 15.52
C ARG A 123 -13.02 -23.14 16.10
N VAL A 124 -12.18 -22.38 16.80
CA VAL A 124 -10.95 -22.89 17.42
C VAL A 124 -11.07 -22.79 18.93
N ARG A 125 -11.02 -23.94 19.61
CA ARG A 125 -11.14 -24.02 21.07
C ARG A 125 -9.76 -24.10 21.72
N PHE A 126 -9.51 -23.22 22.67
CA PHE A 126 -8.28 -23.09 23.44
C PHE A 126 -8.54 -23.55 24.88
N VAL A 127 -7.86 -24.59 25.32
CA VAL A 127 -7.97 -25.16 26.67
C VAL A 127 -6.71 -24.82 27.46
N TYR A 128 -6.88 -24.22 28.63
CA TYR A 128 -5.77 -23.96 29.55
C TYR A 128 -5.53 -25.15 30.48
N GLU A 129 -4.29 -25.63 30.50
CA GLU A 129 -3.78 -26.63 31.44
C GLU A 129 -2.69 -25.99 32.31
N GLY A 130 -2.96 -25.76 33.59
CA GLY A 130 -1.99 -25.20 34.52
C GLY A 130 -2.58 -24.94 35.91
N PRO A 131 -1.84 -24.24 36.79
CA PRO A 131 -2.32 -23.92 38.13
C PRO A 131 -3.69 -23.25 38.14
N GLY A 132 -4.54 -23.65 39.09
CA GLY A 132 -5.92 -23.18 39.22
C GLY A 132 -6.94 -23.94 38.38
N ALA A 133 -6.53 -24.69 37.35
CA ALA A 133 -7.40 -25.56 36.56
C ALA A 133 -7.63 -26.93 37.25
N THR A 134 -8.04 -26.93 38.52
CA THR A 134 -8.34 -28.15 39.29
C THR A 134 -9.83 -28.27 39.55
N GLY A 135 -10.47 -29.36 39.11
CA GLY A 135 -11.90 -29.62 39.41
C GLY A 135 -12.76 -30.23 38.29
N GLY A 136 -12.18 -30.89 37.29
CA GLY A 136 -12.96 -31.61 36.26
C GLY A 136 -13.74 -30.74 35.26
N GLN A 137 -13.85 -29.43 35.50
CA GLN A 137 -14.40 -28.47 34.57
C GLN A 137 -13.28 -27.88 33.69
N GLU A 138 -13.46 -27.98 32.37
CA GLU A 138 -12.49 -27.48 31.39
C GLU A 138 -12.45 -25.94 31.38
N VAL A 139 -11.26 -25.37 31.60
CA VAL A 139 -11.03 -23.92 31.47
C VAL A 139 -10.68 -23.62 30.00
N SER A 140 -11.66 -23.16 29.23
CA SER A 140 -11.47 -22.91 27.80
C SER A 140 -12.14 -21.64 27.27
N SER A 141 -11.65 -21.20 26.10
CA SER A 141 -12.20 -20.12 25.28
C SER A 141 -12.32 -20.57 23.83
N VAL A 142 -13.26 -19.99 23.08
CA VAL A 142 -13.42 -20.25 21.64
C VAL A 142 -13.10 -18.97 20.88
N LEU A 143 -12.29 -19.10 19.84
CA LEU A 143 -12.00 -18.06 18.86
C LEU A 143 -12.66 -18.45 17.54
N GLU A 144 -13.57 -17.61 17.04
CA GLU A 144 -14.20 -17.79 15.73
C GLU A 144 -13.49 -16.89 14.71
N LEU A 145 -12.95 -17.46 13.65
CA LEU A 145 -12.28 -16.71 12.58
C LEU A 145 -12.81 -17.12 11.22
N ASN A 146 -13.01 -16.17 10.32
CA ASN A 146 -13.28 -16.46 8.92
C ASN A 146 -11.97 -16.39 8.12
N TYR A 147 -11.49 -17.51 7.59
CA TYR A 147 -10.31 -17.54 6.74
C TYR A 147 -10.71 -17.44 5.26
N VAL A 148 -10.30 -16.36 4.59
CA VAL A 148 -10.54 -16.13 3.17
C VAL A 148 -9.20 -16.03 2.43
N PRO A 149 -8.79 -17.03 1.63
CA PRO A 149 -7.54 -16.96 0.88
C PRO A 149 -7.61 -15.91 -0.24
N LEU A 150 -6.56 -15.09 -0.35
CA LEU A 150 -6.45 -14.01 -1.36
C LEU A 150 -5.76 -14.53 -2.63
N LEU A 151 -6.40 -15.45 -3.35
CA LEU A 151 -5.81 -16.13 -4.51
C LEU A 151 -5.48 -15.19 -5.68
N GLN A 152 -6.12 -14.03 -5.73
CA GLN A 152 -5.88 -12.98 -6.73
C GLN A 152 -4.55 -12.26 -6.55
N ASP A 153 -3.94 -12.33 -5.36
CA ASP A 153 -2.68 -11.66 -5.07
C ASP A 153 -1.50 -12.53 -5.52
N PRO A 154 -0.41 -11.91 -6.02
CA PRO A 154 0.76 -12.64 -6.50
C PRO A 154 1.40 -13.45 -5.36
N PRO A 155 1.57 -14.77 -5.52
CA PRO A 155 2.18 -15.62 -4.51
C PRO A 155 3.70 -15.54 -4.50
N VAL A 156 4.31 -16.00 -3.41
CA VAL A 156 5.71 -16.40 -3.35
C VAL A 156 5.82 -17.90 -3.60
N HIS A 157 6.60 -18.29 -4.61
CA HIS A 157 6.91 -19.67 -4.94
C HIS A 157 8.15 -20.13 -4.15
N PHE A 158 7.98 -21.13 -3.28
CA PHE A 158 9.10 -21.74 -2.58
C PHE A 158 9.69 -22.87 -3.43
N CYS A 159 11.01 -22.86 -3.59
CA CYS A 159 11.72 -23.78 -4.47
C CYS A 159 12.91 -24.41 -3.75
N ILE A 160 13.24 -25.64 -4.12
CA ILE A 160 14.47 -26.33 -3.75
C ILE A 160 15.24 -26.60 -5.03
N VAL A 161 16.43 -26.00 -5.16
CA VAL A 161 17.35 -26.24 -6.28
C VAL A 161 18.32 -27.35 -5.92
N LEU A 162 18.48 -28.30 -6.84
CA LEU A 162 19.41 -29.43 -6.74
C LEU A 162 20.38 -29.42 -7.93
N GLY A 163 21.62 -29.82 -7.70
CA GLY A 163 22.54 -30.15 -8.78
C GLY A 163 22.01 -31.31 -9.64
N LYS A 164 22.39 -31.38 -10.91
CA LYS A 164 21.94 -32.46 -11.82
C LYS A 164 22.30 -33.87 -11.35
N ASP A 165 23.36 -34.01 -10.57
CA ASP A 165 23.86 -35.24 -9.96
C ASP A 165 23.57 -35.32 -8.44
N SER A 166 22.73 -34.42 -7.93
CA SER A 166 22.34 -34.41 -6.52
C SER A 166 21.57 -35.67 -6.11
N LYS A 167 21.88 -36.13 -4.89
CA LYS A 167 21.15 -37.18 -4.17
C LYS A 167 19.95 -36.64 -3.38
N GLY A 168 19.78 -35.32 -3.29
CA GLY A 168 18.73 -34.70 -2.50
C GLY A 168 18.94 -34.84 -1.00
N GLU A 169 20.18 -34.65 -0.53
CA GLU A 169 20.53 -34.68 0.90
C GLU A 169 21.08 -33.33 1.34
N PHE A 170 20.74 -32.89 2.56
CA PHE A 170 21.28 -31.68 3.18
C PHE A 170 22.11 -32.02 4.42
N ASP A 171 22.95 -31.10 4.88
CA ASP A 171 23.77 -31.31 6.08
C ASP A 171 22.93 -31.43 7.35
N SER A 172 23.28 -32.39 8.20
CA SER A 172 22.62 -32.62 9.49
C SER A 172 23.58 -33.27 10.47
N PRO A 173 23.63 -32.81 11.74
CA PRO A 173 24.48 -33.43 12.74
C PRO A 173 24.00 -34.85 13.03
N LYS A 174 24.93 -35.75 13.36
CA LYS A 174 24.68 -37.19 13.52
C LYS A 174 23.45 -37.48 14.38
N TYR A 175 23.30 -36.81 15.52
CA TYR A 175 22.19 -37.06 16.46
C TYR A 175 20.81 -36.76 15.84
N LYS A 176 20.71 -35.77 14.94
CA LYS A 176 19.46 -35.48 14.21
C LYS A 176 19.30 -36.35 12.99
N ARG A 177 20.37 -36.53 12.21
CA ARG A 177 20.33 -37.38 11.02
C ARG A 177 19.91 -38.81 11.34
N ASP A 178 20.39 -39.38 12.44
CA ASP A 178 20.02 -40.73 12.86
C ASP A 178 18.55 -40.83 13.31
N LYS A 179 17.95 -39.72 13.76
CA LYS A 179 16.58 -39.66 14.27
C LYS A 179 15.55 -39.32 13.17
N GLU A 180 15.87 -38.33 12.34
CA GLU A 180 14.94 -37.71 11.39
C GLU A 180 15.31 -38.03 9.92
N GLY A 181 16.56 -38.40 9.66
CA GLY A 181 17.15 -38.39 8.32
C GLY A 181 17.60 -36.99 7.88
N ASN A 182 17.97 -36.87 6.61
CA ASN A 182 18.42 -35.62 5.99
C ASN A 182 18.11 -35.56 4.47
N GLY A 183 17.09 -36.31 4.03
CA GLY A 183 16.69 -36.41 2.63
C GLY A 183 15.73 -35.31 2.17
N LEU A 184 15.48 -35.29 0.86
CA LEU A 184 14.68 -34.26 0.19
C LEU A 184 13.26 -34.13 0.74
N ASP A 185 12.60 -35.25 1.04
CA ASP A 185 11.23 -35.22 1.60
C ASP A 185 11.18 -34.48 2.93
N LEU A 186 12.19 -34.67 3.79
CA LEU A 186 12.28 -33.94 5.05
C LEU A 186 12.56 -32.45 4.80
N LEU A 187 13.45 -32.12 3.86
CA LEU A 187 13.73 -30.73 3.48
C LEU A 187 12.47 -30.02 2.98
N VAL A 188 11.66 -30.69 2.14
CA VAL A 188 10.36 -30.17 1.67
C VAL A 188 9.44 -29.82 2.84
N LYS A 189 9.33 -30.70 3.85
CA LYS A 189 8.50 -30.44 5.04
C LYS A 189 8.98 -29.21 5.81
N LYS A 190 10.29 -29.13 6.06
CA LYS A 190 10.90 -28.03 6.82
C LYS A 190 10.78 -26.69 6.09
N VAL A 191 11.04 -26.65 4.77
CA VAL A 191 10.89 -25.45 3.94
C VAL A 191 9.42 -25.01 3.86
N ARG A 192 8.49 -25.95 3.72
CA ARG A 192 7.05 -25.67 3.71
C ARG A 192 6.59 -24.99 5.00
N LEU A 193 6.93 -25.56 6.16
CA LEU A 193 6.53 -24.97 7.43
C LEU A 193 7.20 -23.61 7.65
N ALA A 194 8.49 -23.46 7.31
CA ALA A 194 9.20 -22.19 7.41
C ALA A 194 8.50 -21.08 6.60
N GLY A 195 8.05 -21.37 5.37
CA GLY A 195 7.29 -20.40 4.57
C GLY A 195 6.00 -19.92 5.25
N TYR A 196 5.26 -20.83 5.89
CA TYR A 196 4.06 -20.43 6.65
C TYR A 196 4.41 -19.65 7.92
N MET A 197 5.46 -20.03 8.65
CA MET A 197 5.93 -19.30 9.82
C MET A 197 6.33 -17.85 9.45
N MET A 198 7.03 -17.68 8.33
CA MET A 198 7.39 -16.38 7.77
C MET A 198 6.16 -15.54 7.41
N SER A 199 5.16 -16.15 6.74
CA SER A 199 3.91 -15.46 6.41
C SER A 199 3.12 -15.06 7.67
N CYS A 200 3.07 -15.92 8.70
CA CYS A 200 2.43 -15.63 9.99
C CYS A 200 3.11 -14.50 10.75
N PHE A 201 4.45 -14.53 10.81
CA PHE A 201 5.25 -13.48 11.42
C PHE A 201 4.95 -12.14 10.77
N THR A 202 5.02 -12.08 9.44
CA THR A 202 4.72 -10.86 8.70
C THR A 202 3.29 -10.39 8.92
N HIS A 203 2.32 -11.29 8.91
CA HIS A 203 0.92 -10.95 9.21
C HIS A 203 0.78 -10.25 10.57
N GLU A 204 1.35 -10.84 11.61
CA GLU A 204 1.26 -10.29 12.97
C GLU A 204 1.95 -8.92 13.04
N GLN A 205 3.13 -8.77 12.43
CA GLN A 205 3.84 -7.50 12.36
C GLN A 205 3.07 -6.42 11.57
N MET A 206 2.39 -6.79 10.48
CA MET A 206 1.55 -5.85 9.71
C MET A 206 0.35 -5.38 10.53
N ASN A 207 -0.32 -6.30 11.24
CA ASN A 207 -1.43 -5.95 12.13
C ASN A 207 -0.96 -5.02 13.26
N ARG A 208 0.18 -5.33 13.89
CA ARG A 208 0.79 -4.53 14.96
C ARG A 208 1.19 -3.12 14.49
N ASN A 209 1.52 -2.95 13.21
CA ASN A 209 1.81 -1.65 12.60
C ASN A 209 0.56 -0.86 12.18
N GLY A 210 -0.64 -1.38 12.46
CA GLY A 210 -1.91 -0.72 12.12
C GLY A 210 -2.34 -0.92 10.67
N PHE A 211 -1.75 -1.87 9.96
CA PHE A 211 -2.08 -2.14 8.55
C PHE A 211 -3.08 -3.30 8.37
N GLY A 212 -3.59 -3.87 9.46
CA GLY A 212 -4.59 -4.95 9.43
C GLY A 212 -4.03 -6.31 8.99
N HIS A 213 -4.93 -7.26 8.74
CA HIS A 213 -4.62 -8.69 8.57
C HIS A 213 -4.05 -9.08 7.19
N ARG A 214 -2.88 -8.54 6.84
CA ARG A 214 -2.22 -8.77 5.54
C ARG A 214 -0.85 -9.41 5.65
N SER A 215 -0.49 -10.23 4.67
CA SER A 215 0.84 -10.81 4.49
C SER A 215 0.97 -11.31 3.05
N PHE A 216 2.19 -11.59 2.60
CA PHE A 216 2.37 -12.33 1.35
C PHE A 216 1.81 -13.74 1.50
N ARG A 217 1.19 -14.23 0.42
CA ARG A 217 0.72 -15.62 0.33
C ARG A 217 1.79 -16.53 -0.28
N LEU A 218 1.71 -17.80 0.07
CA LEU A 218 2.48 -18.85 -0.60
C LEU A 218 1.71 -19.34 -1.83
N TYR A 219 2.41 -19.88 -2.83
CA TYR A 219 1.76 -20.66 -3.88
C TYR A 219 1.33 -22.01 -3.30
N GLU A 220 0.03 -22.30 -3.37
CA GLU A 220 -0.58 -23.48 -2.75
C GLU A 220 -1.31 -24.31 -3.81
N GLU A 221 -1.26 -25.64 -3.65
CA GLU A 221 -2.00 -26.61 -4.45
C GLU A 221 -2.66 -27.64 -3.52
N PHE A 222 -3.64 -28.39 -4.03
CA PHE A 222 -4.25 -29.49 -3.27
C PHE A 222 -3.33 -30.73 -3.30
N LEU A 223 -2.59 -30.96 -2.21
CA LEU A 223 -1.52 -31.96 -2.11
C LEU A 223 -1.50 -32.59 -0.70
N PRO A 224 -0.80 -33.72 -0.48
CA PRO A 224 -0.61 -34.29 0.86
C PRO A 224 -0.02 -33.25 1.82
N ASP A 225 -0.74 -32.96 2.90
CA ASP A 225 -0.31 -31.95 3.86
C ASP A 225 0.75 -32.51 4.80
N THR A 226 1.77 -31.72 5.10
CA THR A 226 2.88 -32.15 5.96
C THR A 226 3.06 -31.30 7.21
N LEU A 227 2.11 -30.42 7.50
CA LEU A 227 2.19 -29.50 8.63
C LEU A 227 1.96 -30.18 9.98
N SER A 228 1.55 -31.44 10.01
CA SER A 228 1.45 -32.25 11.23
C SER A 228 2.13 -33.60 11.06
N VAL A 229 2.77 -34.11 12.12
CA VAL A 229 3.27 -35.49 12.16
C VAL A 229 2.15 -36.55 12.13
N ARG A 230 0.92 -36.14 12.47
CA ARG A 230 -0.27 -37.02 12.51
C ARG A 230 -1.18 -36.85 11.29
N GLY A 231 -1.10 -35.72 10.59
CA GLY A 231 -1.91 -35.44 9.40
C GLY A 231 -1.33 -36.11 8.16
N LYS A 232 -2.17 -36.83 7.40
CA LYS A 232 -1.79 -37.43 6.11
C LYS A 232 -2.76 -37.08 4.98
N ASP A 233 -3.76 -36.25 5.28
CA ASP A 233 -4.79 -35.91 4.31
C ASP A 233 -4.27 -34.90 3.29
N CYS A 234 -4.82 -34.96 2.08
CA CYS A 234 -4.61 -33.90 1.10
C CYS A 234 -5.38 -32.65 1.51
N ARG A 235 -4.71 -31.49 1.45
CA ARG A 235 -5.27 -30.17 1.72
C ARG A 235 -4.65 -29.17 0.76
N THR A 236 -5.26 -27.99 0.63
CA THR A 236 -4.59 -26.86 -0.01
C THR A 236 -3.38 -26.48 0.85
N THR A 237 -2.18 -26.75 0.35
CA THR A 237 -0.92 -26.56 1.09
C THR A 237 0.17 -26.03 0.16
N ALA A 238 1.18 -25.36 0.72
CA ALA A 238 2.22 -24.73 -0.06
C ALA A 238 3.00 -25.77 -0.89
N LYS A 239 3.08 -25.51 -2.20
CA LYS A 239 3.87 -26.32 -3.13
C LYS A 239 5.32 -25.90 -3.04
N ILE A 240 6.19 -26.89 -2.84
CA ILE A 240 7.63 -26.71 -2.93
C ILE A 240 8.07 -27.22 -4.30
N HIS A 241 8.55 -26.31 -5.15
CA HIS A 241 9.04 -26.65 -6.48
C HIS A 241 10.41 -27.33 -6.38
N ILE A 242 10.52 -28.55 -6.90
CA ILE A 242 11.80 -29.28 -6.96
C ILE A 242 12.44 -29.00 -8.32
N VAL A 243 13.56 -28.27 -8.31
CA VAL A 243 14.19 -27.72 -9.51
C VAL A 243 15.58 -28.32 -9.68
N ARG A 244 15.83 -29.05 -10.77
CA ARG A 244 17.18 -29.52 -11.11
C ARG A 244 17.91 -28.46 -11.93
N SER A 245 19.10 -28.09 -11.48
CA SER A 245 20.04 -27.23 -12.19
C SER A 245 20.86 -28.04 -13.19
N GLU A 246 21.31 -27.41 -14.28
CA GLU A 246 22.31 -27.97 -15.21
C GLU A 246 23.71 -28.08 -14.58
N LYS A 247 23.93 -27.40 -13.45
CA LYS A 247 25.15 -27.48 -12.66
C LYS A 247 25.19 -28.76 -11.83
N THR A 248 26.38 -29.36 -11.75
CA THR A 248 26.67 -30.44 -10.81
C THR A 248 26.72 -29.94 -9.37
N VAL A 249 26.62 -30.85 -8.40
CA VAL A 249 26.84 -30.57 -6.98
C VAL A 249 28.25 -30.00 -6.76
N ALA A 250 29.26 -30.56 -7.43
CA ALA A 250 30.64 -30.07 -7.32
C ALA A 250 30.79 -28.63 -7.83
N GLU A 251 30.11 -28.27 -8.92
CA GLU A 251 30.08 -26.88 -9.38
C GLU A 251 29.34 -25.97 -8.38
N ILE A 252 28.16 -26.38 -7.88
CA ILE A 252 27.41 -25.58 -6.90
C ILE A 252 28.25 -25.34 -5.63
N ARG A 253 29.02 -26.34 -5.20
CA ARG A 253 29.88 -26.30 -4.00
C ARG A 253 31.27 -25.73 -4.25
N ASP A 254 31.55 -25.12 -5.40
CA ASP A 254 32.86 -24.51 -5.65
C ASP A 254 33.17 -23.43 -4.58
N PRO A 255 34.28 -23.53 -3.83
CA PRO A 255 34.66 -22.55 -2.81
C PRO A 255 34.76 -21.11 -3.33
N ASN A 256 35.01 -20.89 -4.62
CA ASN A 256 35.05 -19.56 -5.23
C ASN A 256 33.68 -18.87 -5.25
N ARG A 257 32.60 -19.65 -5.11
CA ARG A 257 31.21 -19.18 -5.10
C ARG A 257 30.65 -18.99 -3.70
N ALA A 258 31.33 -19.50 -2.67
CA ALA A 258 30.88 -19.36 -1.29
C ALA A 258 30.94 -17.88 -0.89
N GLN A 259 29.79 -17.28 -0.58
CA GLN A 259 29.67 -15.84 -0.33
C GLN A 259 30.58 -15.34 0.81
N GLN A 260 30.80 -16.19 1.81
CA GLN A 260 31.64 -15.88 2.97
C GLN A 260 33.15 -16.06 2.74
N ASN A 261 33.56 -16.58 1.58
CA ASN A 261 34.97 -16.82 1.29
C ASN A 261 35.66 -15.50 0.90
N PRO A 262 36.61 -14.98 1.73
CA PRO A 262 37.33 -13.75 1.41
C PRO A 262 38.26 -13.87 0.20
N HIS A 263 38.55 -15.10 -0.23
CA HIS A 263 39.36 -15.41 -1.41
C HIS A 263 38.54 -15.84 -2.63
N GLY A 264 37.20 -15.85 -2.52
CA GLY A 264 36.33 -16.17 -3.63
C GLY A 264 36.32 -15.08 -4.70
N ASN A 265 36.28 -15.48 -5.97
CA ASN A 265 36.24 -14.55 -7.11
C ASN A 265 34.93 -14.61 -7.90
N ASP A 266 33.96 -15.43 -7.47
CA ASP A 266 32.66 -15.65 -8.14
C ASP A 266 31.51 -15.78 -7.11
N THR A 267 31.59 -15.02 -6.00
CA THR A 267 30.75 -15.16 -4.80
C THR A 267 29.27 -14.79 -4.99
N GLY A 268 28.92 -14.15 -6.11
CA GLY A 268 27.53 -13.83 -6.48
C GLY A 268 26.86 -14.82 -7.45
N SER A 269 27.61 -15.79 -8.00
CA SER A 269 27.13 -16.64 -9.11
C SER A 269 25.94 -17.54 -8.78
N LEU A 270 25.76 -17.93 -7.51
CA LEU A 270 24.63 -18.77 -7.10
C LEU A 270 23.28 -18.12 -7.42
N PHE A 271 23.20 -16.79 -7.44
CA PHE A 271 21.98 -16.07 -7.83
C PHE A 271 21.63 -16.32 -9.30
N GLY A 272 22.62 -16.23 -10.20
CA GLY A 272 22.47 -16.54 -11.62
C GLY A 272 22.13 -18.02 -11.86
N ILE A 273 22.79 -18.93 -11.14
CA ILE A 273 22.53 -20.38 -11.24
C ILE A 273 21.08 -20.72 -10.86
N ALA A 274 20.56 -20.12 -9.77
CA ALA A 274 19.17 -20.32 -9.37
C ALA A 274 18.20 -19.74 -10.42
N LEU A 275 18.48 -18.54 -10.94
CA LEU A 275 17.65 -17.91 -11.96
C LEU A 275 17.58 -18.75 -13.24
N ASP A 276 18.71 -19.26 -13.72
CA ASP A 276 18.78 -20.12 -14.90
C ASP A 276 18.04 -21.44 -14.67
N ALA A 277 18.17 -22.04 -13.49
CA ALA A 277 17.48 -23.28 -13.14
C ALA A 277 15.95 -23.07 -13.07
N LEU A 278 15.48 -21.95 -12.53
CA LEU A 278 14.05 -21.60 -12.50
C LEU A 278 13.49 -21.40 -13.91
N LYS A 279 14.20 -20.66 -14.77
CA LYS A 279 13.79 -20.45 -16.18
C LYS A 279 13.73 -21.78 -16.94
N ALA A 280 14.72 -22.65 -16.76
CA ALA A 280 14.75 -23.97 -17.39
C ALA A 280 13.63 -24.90 -16.88
N HIS A 281 13.22 -24.76 -15.60
CA HIS A 281 12.08 -25.49 -15.05
C HIS A 281 10.74 -25.09 -15.70
N GLY A 282 10.64 -23.85 -16.18
CA GLY A 282 9.45 -23.34 -16.85
C GLY A 282 8.24 -23.18 -15.90
N GLY A 283 7.04 -23.29 -16.47
CA GLY A 283 5.79 -23.12 -15.73
C GLY A 283 5.62 -21.66 -15.28
N PRO A 284 5.43 -21.38 -13.96
CA PRO A 284 5.26 -20.00 -13.50
C PRO A 284 6.49 -19.13 -13.81
N PHE A 285 7.69 -19.71 -13.83
CA PHE A 285 8.96 -19.00 -13.99
C PHE A 285 9.30 -18.62 -15.45
N ASP A 286 8.49 -19.02 -16.43
CA ASP A 286 8.63 -18.65 -17.85
C ASP A 286 7.33 -18.04 -18.40
N SER A 287 6.57 -17.37 -17.53
CA SER A 287 5.24 -16.83 -17.86
C SER A 287 5.27 -15.46 -18.56
N GLY A 288 6.43 -14.80 -18.65
CA GLY A 288 6.56 -13.43 -19.14
C GLY A 288 5.93 -12.37 -18.21
N HIS A 289 5.59 -12.76 -16.98
CA HIS A 289 5.05 -11.88 -15.96
C HIS A 289 5.94 -11.92 -14.70
N PRO A 290 5.98 -10.84 -13.90
CA PRO A 290 6.73 -10.83 -12.64
C PRO A 290 6.31 -11.95 -11.68
N VAL A 291 7.27 -12.78 -11.26
CA VAL A 291 7.09 -13.86 -10.28
C VAL A 291 8.05 -13.70 -9.11
N HIS A 292 7.59 -14.06 -7.92
CA HIS A 292 8.39 -14.11 -6.70
C HIS A 292 8.84 -15.55 -6.41
N ALA A 293 10.15 -15.80 -6.33
CA ALA A 293 10.71 -17.12 -6.05
C ALA A 293 11.69 -17.07 -4.87
N ALA A 294 11.40 -17.84 -3.81
CA ALA A 294 12.26 -18.04 -2.66
C ALA A 294 12.90 -19.44 -2.75
N VAL A 295 14.23 -19.50 -2.86
CA VAL A 295 14.97 -20.70 -3.27
C VAL A 295 15.93 -21.16 -2.17
N ILE A 296 15.87 -22.45 -1.86
CA ILE A 296 16.89 -23.14 -1.05
C ILE A 296 17.74 -24.03 -1.95
N PHE A 297 19.07 -23.87 -1.89
CA PHE A 297 19.99 -24.86 -2.46
C PHE A 297 20.02 -26.09 -1.55
N ALA A 298 19.55 -27.25 -2.04
CA ALA A 298 19.59 -28.49 -1.26
C ALA A 298 21.02 -28.94 -0.96
N ASP A 299 21.89 -28.80 -1.96
CA ASP A 299 23.26 -29.29 -1.92
C ASP A 299 24.24 -28.35 -1.20
N THR A 300 23.78 -27.49 -0.29
CA THR A 300 24.68 -26.74 0.57
C THR A 300 25.48 -27.69 1.47
N HIS A 301 26.75 -27.39 1.75
CA HIS A 301 27.61 -28.22 2.59
C HIS A 301 28.62 -27.41 3.41
N TRP A 302 28.76 -27.75 4.69
CA TRP A 302 29.79 -27.26 5.58
C TRP A 302 31.09 -28.05 5.36
N ASP A 303 32.12 -27.36 4.87
CA ASP A 303 33.49 -27.87 4.82
C ASP A 303 34.22 -27.49 6.13
N PRO A 304 34.44 -28.43 7.07
CA PRO A 304 35.10 -28.13 8.34
C PRO A 304 36.60 -27.83 8.19
N GLN A 305 37.25 -28.26 7.10
CA GLN A 305 38.67 -27.99 6.86
C GLN A 305 38.88 -26.55 6.40
N GLN A 306 38.06 -26.11 5.43
CA GLN A 306 38.09 -24.75 4.92
C GLN A 306 37.33 -23.76 5.80
N LYS A 307 36.46 -24.26 6.70
CA LYS A 307 35.51 -23.47 7.50
C LYS A 307 34.59 -22.62 6.63
N LEU A 308 34.11 -23.20 5.54
CA LEU A 308 33.22 -22.56 4.58
C LEU A 308 31.93 -23.38 4.45
N VAL A 309 30.80 -22.69 4.40
CA VAL A 309 29.54 -23.22 3.86
C VAL A 309 29.56 -23.04 2.35
N LEU A 310 29.73 -24.14 1.64
CA LEU A 310 29.74 -24.26 0.19
C LEU A 310 28.32 -24.38 -0.35
N GLY A 311 28.06 -23.89 -1.58
CA GLY A 311 26.70 -23.90 -2.14
C GLY A 311 25.71 -23.04 -1.34
N HIS A 312 26.20 -21.99 -0.69
CA HIS A 312 25.42 -21.03 0.07
C HIS A 312 25.79 -19.59 -0.31
N ALA A 313 24.76 -18.81 -0.60
CA ALA A 313 24.75 -17.37 -0.55
C ALA A 313 23.39 -16.94 0.01
N ALA A 314 23.37 -15.85 0.77
CA ALA A 314 22.18 -15.14 1.19
C ALA A 314 22.09 -13.89 0.33
N LEU A 315 21.23 -13.94 -0.70
CA LEU A 315 21.05 -12.87 -1.67
C LEU A 315 19.59 -12.76 -2.09
N GLY A 316 19.07 -11.54 -2.14
CA GLY A 316 17.73 -11.25 -2.59
C GLY A 316 17.67 -9.98 -3.43
N GLY A 317 16.66 -9.90 -4.31
CA GLY A 317 16.42 -8.72 -5.12
C GLY A 317 15.55 -9.02 -6.34
N GLY A 318 15.43 -8.05 -7.25
CA GLY A 318 14.63 -8.21 -8.46
C GLY A 318 15.18 -7.44 -9.64
N SER A 319 15.39 -8.13 -10.77
CA SER A 319 15.55 -7.53 -12.08
C SER A 319 14.92 -8.43 -13.13
N GLY A 320 14.08 -7.87 -14.01
CA GLY A 320 13.32 -8.63 -15.01
C GLY A 320 12.07 -9.30 -14.43
N ASP A 321 11.70 -10.46 -14.97
CA ASP A 321 10.42 -11.13 -14.69
C ASP A 321 10.45 -12.04 -13.45
N ILE A 322 11.60 -12.24 -12.81
CA ILE A 322 11.71 -13.03 -11.57
C ILE A 322 12.38 -12.18 -10.49
N ARG A 323 11.67 -11.98 -9.38
CA ARG A 323 12.24 -11.49 -8.12
C ARG A 323 12.62 -12.69 -7.28
N LEU A 324 13.87 -12.73 -6.86
CA LEU A 324 14.52 -13.94 -6.37
C LEU A 324 15.14 -13.69 -5.00
N ALA A 325 14.94 -14.64 -4.10
CA ALA A 325 15.67 -14.79 -2.85
C ALA A 325 16.34 -16.16 -2.86
N ILE A 326 17.63 -16.25 -2.61
CA ILE A 326 18.36 -17.52 -2.50
C ILE A 326 18.95 -17.68 -1.10
N PHE A 327 18.96 -18.92 -0.62
CA PHE A 327 19.58 -19.32 0.64
C PHE A 327 20.07 -20.76 0.58
N GLY A 328 20.92 -21.17 1.53
CA GLY A 328 21.48 -22.52 1.61
C GLY A 328 20.73 -23.42 2.59
N SER A 329 20.80 -24.74 2.40
CA SER A 329 20.15 -25.72 3.29
C SER A 329 20.91 -26.00 4.60
N HIS A 330 22.10 -25.40 4.82
CA HIS A 330 23.01 -25.74 5.93
C HIS A 330 22.39 -25.60 7.31
N ALA A 331 21.45 -24.67 7.50
CA ALA A 331 20.74 -24.50 8.78
C ALA A 331 19.44 -25.32 8.87
N CYS A 332 18.97 -25.93 7.78
CA CYS A 332 17.67 -26.60 7.73
C CYS A 332 17.57 -27.80 8.68
N HIS A 333 18.68 -28.41 9.12
CA HIS A 333 18.65 -29.47 10.16
C HIS A 333 18.02 -29.01 11.48
N SER A 334 18.02 -27.70 11.75
CA SER A 334 17.45 -27.12 12.96
C SER A 334 15.98 -26.74 12.84
N TRP A 335 15.43 -26.69 11.61
CA TRP A 335 14.07 -26.21 11.38
C TRP A 335 13.03 -27.28 11.77
N PRO A 336 11.88 -26.88 12.32
CA PRO A 336 10.77 -27.81 12.57
C PRO A 336 10.21 -28.34 11.24
N SER A 337 9.79 -29.60 11.20
CA SER A 337 9.15 -30.21 10.02
C SER A 337 7.62 -30.23 10.11
N SER A 338 7.06 -29.99 11.30
CA SER A 338 5.61 -29.87 11.57
C SER A 338 5.33 -28.86 12.69
N ILE A 339 4.06 -28.46 12.87
CA ILE A 339 3.66 -27.51 13.93
C ILE A 339 4.00 -28.06 15.33
N GLU A 340 3.86 -29.37 15.56
CA GLU A 340 4.21 -30.01 16.83
C GLU A 340 5.71 -29.89 17.17
N GLU A 341 6.57 -29.71 16.17
CA GLU A 341 8.02 -29.61 16.33
C GLU A 341 8.51 -28.18 16.57
N ILE A 342 7.66 -27.15 16.45
CA ILE A 342 8.07 -25.75 16.64
C ILE A 342 8.66 -25.53 18.04
N VAL A 343 7.94 -25.96 19.08
CA VAL A 343 8.38 -25.82 20.47
C VAL A 343 9.66 -26.62 20.72
N PRO A 344 9.75 -27.93 20.39
CA PRO A 344 11.00 -28.68 20.49
C PRO A 344 12.18 -28.07 19.72
N ALA A 345 11.98 -27.58 18.50
CA ALA A 345 13.04 -27.02 17.68
C ALA A 345 13.63 -25.73 18.28
N PHE A 346 12.77 -24.87 18.83
CA PHE A 346 13.22 -23.63 19.49
C PHE A 346 13.71 -23.81 20.93
N MET A 347 13.53 -25.01 21.51
CA MET A 347 14.05 -25.36 22.83
C MET A 347 15.25 -26.32 22.79
N ASP A 348 15.70 -26.73 21.60
CA ASP A 348 16.86 -27.62 21.41
C ASP A 348 18.18 -26.85 21.60
N ASP A 349 18.68 -26.84 22.83
CA ASP A 349 19.96 -26.23 23.22
C ASP A 349 21.17 -27.16 23.04
N THR A 350 21.03 -28.24 22.25
CA THR A 350 22.16 -29.08 21.88
C THR A 350 23.24 -28.24 21.19
N ARG A 351 24.47 -28.31 21.71
CA ARG A 351 25.61 -27.54 21.22
C ARG A 351 25.99 -27.92 19.79
N THR A 352 26.33 -26.90 18.99
CA THR A 352 26.78 -27.09 17.62
C THR A 352 28.15 -27.74 17.56
N ASP A 353 28.23 -28.92 16.94
CA ASP A 353 29.48 -29.60 16.63
C ASP A 353 29.99 -29.15 15.25
N THR A 354 30.97 -28.25 15.28
CA THR A 354 31.59 -27.68 14.06
C THR A 354 32.42 -28.67 13.24
N THR A 355 32.60 -29.90 13.72
CA THR A 355 33.15 -30.99 12.90
C THR A 355 32.10 -31.58 11.95
N GLN A 356 30.81 -31.28 12.15
CA GLN A 356 29.69 -31.86 11.39
C GLN A 356 28.84 -30.80 10.68
N VAL A 357 28.60 -29.64 11.30
CA VAL A 357 27.73 -28.57 10.77
C VAL A 357 28.27 -27.18 11.09
N ALA A 358 27.83 -26.17 10.35
CA ALA A 358 28.32 -24.81 10.51
C ALA A 358 27.80 -24.13 11.79
N ASN A 359 28.67 -23.40 12.49
CA ASN A 359 28.26 -22.33 13.41
C ASN A 359 28.18 -21.02 12.61
N ASP A 360 27.12 -20.87 11.83
CA ASP A 360 26.96 -19.77 10.87
C ASP A 360 27.13 -18.40 11.54
N SER A 361 28.02 -17.60 10.96
CA SER A 361 28.37 -16.26 11.44
C SER A 361 28.81 -16.21 12.92
N ASN A 362 29.22 -17.35 13.50
CA ASN A 362 29.45 -17.52 14.94
C ASN A 362 28.22 -17.17 15.82
N GLN A 363 27.01 -17.35 15.29
CA GLN A 363 25.75 -17.04 15.96
C GLN A 363 24.78 -18.23 16.06
N SER A 364 25.24 -19.41 15.70
CA SER A 364 24.49 -20.68 15.74
C SER A 364 25.17 -21.66 16.69
N GLY A 365 25.38 -21.25 17.95
CA GLY A 365 26.11 -22.05 18.96
C GLY A 365 25.34 -23.25 19.51
N THR A 366 24.03 -23.29 19.26
CA THR A 366 23.12 -24.41 19.54
C THR A 366 22.16 -24.63 18.38
N SER A 367 21.43 -25.74 18.39
CA SER A 367 20.44 -26.03 17.36
C SER A 367 19.34 -24.96 17.26
N TRP A 368 18.77 -24.46 18.36
CA TRP A 368 17.73 -23.43 18.27
C TRP A 368 18.28 -22.10 17.75
N GLU A 369 19.53 -21.76 18.09
CA GLU A 369 20.22 -20.59 17.54
C GLU A 369 20.47 -20.74 16.03
N ALA A 370 20.77 -21.95 15.55
CA ALA A 370 20.84 -22.26 14.11
C ALA A 370 19.48 -22.08 13.42
N CYS A 371 18.37 -22.40 14.10
CA CYS A 371 17.03 -22.20 13.55
C CYS A 371 16.72 -20.72 13.37
N ASN A 372 17.05 -19.89 14.36
CA ASN A 372 16.88 -18.44 14.28
C ASN A 372 17.67 -17.83 13.13
N ILE A 373 18.97 -18.14 13.03
CA ILE A 373 19.81 -17.60 11.97
C ILE A 373 19.31 -18.09 10.60
N GLY A 374 19.02 -19.38 10.45
CA GLY A 374 18.61 -19.95 9.17
C GLY A 374 17.28 -19.38 8.66
N GLN A 375 16.21 -19.45 9.47
CA GLN A 375 14.91 -18.91 9.03
C GLN A 375 14.93 -17.38 8.95
N GLY A 376 15.59 -16.73 9.91
CA GLY A 376 15.70 -15.28 9.98
C GLY A 376 16.44 -14.66 8.79
N ALA A 377 17.60 -15.22 8.43
CA ALA A 377 18.36 -14.76 7.28
C ALA A 377 17.65 -15.08 5.97
N PHE A 378 16.98 -16.23 5.83
CA PHE A 378 16.17 -16.47 4.64
C PHE A 378 14.99 -15.50 4.53
N MET A 379 14.38 -15.13 5.66
CA MET A 379 13.34 -14.11 5.71
C MET A 379 13.84 -12.71 5.33
N HIS A 380 15.09 -12.38 5.67
CA HIS A 380 15.76 -11.17 5.20
C HIS A 380 15.87 -11.14 3.67
N GLU A 381 16.28 -12.25 3.04
CA GLU A 381 16.34 -12.34 1.58
C GLU A 381 14.97 -12.26 0.92
N ILE A 382 13.94 -12.84 1.54
CA ILE A 382 12.55 -12.69 1.11
C ILE A 382 12.12 -11.21 1.21
N GLY A 383 12.56 -10.48 2.23
CA GLY A 383 12.36 -9.03 2.35
C GLY A 383 12.92 -8.27 1.15
N HIS A 384 14.15 -8.59 0.71
CA HIS A 384 14.72 -8.02 -0.52
C HIS A 384 13.92 -8.38 -1.78
N LEU A 385 13.47 -9.63 -1.90
CA LEU A 385 12.58 -10.08 -2.99
C LEU A 385 11.26 -9.28 -3.01
N LEU A 386 10.76 -8.86 -1.84
CA LEU A 386 9.56 -8.03 -1.67
C LEU A 386 9.83 -6.51 -1.74
N GLY A 387 11.06 -6.10 -2.09
CA GLY A 387 11.41 -4.69 -2.33
C GLY A 387 11.91 -3.91 -1.11
N CYS A 388 12.24 -4.59 0.00
CA CYS A 388 12.84 -3.93 1.16
C CYS A 388 14.35 -3.71 0.98
N PRO A 389 14.89 -2.50 1.26
CA PRO A 389 16.32 -2.28 1.40
C PRO A 389 16.80 -2.66 2.81
N HIS A 390 18.11 -2.61 3.04
CA HIS A 390 18.64 -2.66 4.41
C HIS A 390 18.12 -1.49 5.25
N GLN A 391 17.83 -1.77 6.52
CA GLN A 391 17.37 -0.78 7.49
C GLN A 391 18.33 -0.72 8.70
N PRO A 392 18.25 0.33 9.54
CA PRO A 392 19.11 0.44 10.73
C PRO A 392 18.84 -0.61 11.82
N TYR A 393 17.67 -1.26 11.80
CA TYR A 393 17.29 -2.37 12.69
C TYR A 393 16.20 -3.22 11.99
N GLY A 394 15.79 -4.30 12.65
CA GLY A 394 14.75 -5.21 12.18
C GLY A 394 15.30 -6.39 11.36
N VAL A 395 14.37 -7.10 10.71
CA VAL A 395 14.69 -8.26 9.84
C VAL A 395 15.64 -7.87 8.71
N MET A 396 15.49 -6.68 8.13
CA MET A 396 16.38 -6.16 7.07
C MET A 396 17.78 -5.74 7.57
N LEU A 397 18.13 -6.10 8.80
CA LEU A 397 19.49 -6.08 9.32
C LEU A 397 19.83 -7.44 9.93
N ARG A 398 19.80 -7.55 11.27
CA ARG A 398 20.20 -8.78 11.97
C ARG A 398 19.42 -9.01 13.26
N ASP A 399 18.26 -8.37 13.44
CA ASP A 399 17.45 -8.59 14.64
C ASP A 399 16.87 -10.01 14.68
N TYR A 400 16.79 -10.68 13.54
CA TYR A 400 16.29 -12.05 13.41
C TYR A 400 17.07 -13.11 14.21
N ILE A 401 18.19 -12.75 14.86
CA ILE A 401 18.82 -13.62 15.88
C ILE A 401 17.88 -13.95 17.05
N THR A 402 16.77 -13.21 17.21
CA THR A 402 15.69 -13.45 18.18
C THR A 402 14.39 -13.94 17.55
N TRP A 403 14.45 -14.50 16.33
CA TRP A 403 13.30 -14.99 15.55
C TRP A 403 12.32 -15.87 16.33
N ASN A 404 12.83 -16.83 17.12
CA ASN A 404 12.04 -17.69 18.01
C ASN A 404 11.07 -16.92 18.91
N ARG A 405 11.43 -15.71 19.36
CA ARG A 405 10.64 -14.94 20.33
C ARG A 405 9.28 -14.55 19.79
N SER A 406 9.09 -14.47 18.47
CA SER A 406 7.75 -14.22 17.90
C SER A 406 6.82 -15.43 18.03
N PHE A 407 7.37 -16.64 18.17
CA PHE A 407 6.61 -17.89 18.23
C PHE A 407 6.59 -18.52 19.64
N MET A 408 7.55 -18.14 20.48
CA MET A 408 7.80 -18.72 21.80
C MET A 408 7.68 -17.66 22.89
N THR A 409 7.23 -18.08 24.06
CA THR A 409 7.16 -17.24 25.26
C THR A 409 8.41 -17.29 26.11
N ARG A 410 9.35 -18.19 25.83
CA ARG A 410 10.61 -18.36 26.57
C ARG A 410 11.71 -18.84 25.63
N GLU A 411 12.95 -18.76 26.10
CA GLU A 411 14.12 -19.25 25.37
C GLU A 411 14.84 -20.33 26.18
N ALA A 412 15.50 -21.25 25.47
CA ALA A 412 16.48 -22.13 26.08
C ALA A 412 17.81 -21.38 26.32
N PHE A 413 18.81 -22.09 26.84
CA PHE A 413 20.14 -21.52 27.04
C PHE A 413 20.72 -20.98 25.73
N CYS A 414 21.20 -19.73 25.74
CA CYS A 414 21.80 -19.07 24.58
C CYS A 414 23.33 -19.19 24.64
N ALA A 415 23.91 -20.00 23.77
CA ALA A 415 25.36 -20.18 23.72
C ALA A 415 26.09 -18.90 23.33
N ARG A 416 25.56 -18.17 22.33
CA ARG A 416 26.17 -16.95 21.79
C ARG A 416 26.36 -15.86 22.84
N THR A 417 25.41 -15.70 23.77
CA THR A 417 25.49 -14.70 24.85
C THR A 417 25.85 -15.29 26.20
N ASN A 418 26.07 -16.61 26.27
CA ASN A 418 26.31 -17.34 27.51
C ASN A 418 25.29 -16.99 28.61
N SER A 419 24.00 -17.01 28.26
CA SER A 419 22.91 -16.61 29.15
C SER A 419 21.84 -17.70 29.23
N PRO A 420 21.08 -17.77 30.33
CA PRO A 420 20.05 -18.80 30.53
C PRO A 420 18.85 -18.69 29.57
N GLY A 421 18.80 -17.69 28.69
CA GLY A 421 17.62 -17.36 27.89
C GLY A 421 16.60 -16.52 28.67
N LEU A 422 15.63 -15.94 27.95
CA LEU A 422 14.52 -15.24 28.58
C LEU A 422 13.51 -16.24 29.18
N HIS A 423 13.13 -16.03 30.44
CA HIS A 423 12.00 -16.74 31.06
C HIS A 423 10.66 -16.35 30.41
N LEU A 424 10.53 -15.07 30.05
CA LEU A 424 9.37 -14.50 29.39
C LEU A 424 9.82 -13.57 28.25
N ALA A 425 9.42 -13.89 27.02
CA ALA A 425 9.63 -13.09 25.83
C ALA A 425 8.35 -12.33 25.45
N LEU A 426 8.41 -11.00 25.55
CA LEU A 426 7.31 -10.07 25.23
C LEU A 426 7.55 -9.38 23.87
N PRO A 427 6.56 -8.66 23.32
CA PRO A 427 6.70 -7.97 22.02
C PRO A 427 7.96 -7.09 21.91
N LYS A 428 8.34 -6.40 22.98
CA LYS A 428 9.59 -5.62 23.04
C LYS A 428 10.87 -6.45 22.81
N ASP A 429 10.84 -7.74 23.12
CA ASP A 429 11.99 -8.64 23.02
C ASP A 429 12.10 -9.29 21.63
N GLU A 430 11.02 -9.27 20.85
CA GLU A 430 10.93 -9.86 19.50
C GLU A 430 11.70 -9.05 18.46
N CYS A 431 12.17 -9.72 17.40
CA CYS A 431 12.51 -9.04 16.16
C CYS A 431 11.24 -8.55 15.45
N GLY A 432 11.38 -7.60 14.52
CA GLY A 432 10.25 -7.09 13.76
C GLY A 432 10.66 -6.56 12.40
N TRP A 433 9.67 -6.27 11.57
CA TRP A 433 9.87 -5.45 10.38
C TRP A 433 10.11 -4.00 10.79
N HIS A 434 11.05 -3.32 10.12
CA HIS A 434 11.19 -1.88 10.31
C HIS A 434 9.90 -1.18 9.84
N ARG A 435 9.53 -0.04 10.44
CA ARG A 435 8.32 0.72 10.05
C ARG A 435 8.26 0.98 8.55
N LEU A 436 9.41 1.35 7.95
CA LEU A 436 9.51 1.64 6.52
C LEU A 436 9.38 0.40 5.62
N ASP A 437 9.65 -0.79 6.15
CA ASP A 437 9.44 -2.05 5.43
C ASP A 437 7.95 -2.43 5.48
N ALA A 438 7.33 -2.31 6.65
CA ALA A 438 5.89 -2.48 6.81
C ALA A 438 5.09 -1.52 5.90
N LEU A 439 5.54 -0.26 5.75
CA LEU A 439 4.96 0.68 4.78
C LEU A 439 5.09 0.23 3.33
N ARG A 440 6.23 -0.38 2.94
CA ARG A 440 6.39 -0.94 1.59
C ARG A 440 5.41 -2.09 1.37
N PHE A 441 5.30 -2.99 2.34
CA PHE A 441 4.34 -4.09 2.28
C PHE A 441 2.89 -3.60 2.20
N ARG A 442 2.52 -2.53 2.93
CA ARG A 442 1.17 -1.92 2.85
C ARG A 442 0.74 -1.60 1.41
N PHE A 443 1.68 -1.26 0.53
CA PHE A 443 1.43 -0.92 -0.88
C PHE A 443 1.98 -1.94 -1.88
N HIS A 444 2.47 -3.09 -1.40
CA HIS A 444 2.94 -4.17 -2.25
C HIS A 444 1.74 -5.00 -2.76
N PRO A 445 1.67 -5.34 -4.06
CA PRO A 445 0.53 -6.07 -4.64
C PRO A 445 0.22 -7.40 -3.94
N GLY A 446 1.25 -8.09 -3.42
CA GLY A 446 1.12 -9.34 -2.67
C GLY A 446 0.55 -9.22 -1.25
N PHE A 447 0.18 -8.03 -0.79
CA PHE A 447 -0.29 -7.73 0.58
C PHE A 447 -1.62 -6.97 0.57
N ARG A 448 -2.34 -6.99 -0.56
CA ARG A 448 -3.51 -6.15 -0.77
C ARG A 448 -4.73 -6.78 -0.12
N ASN A 449 -5.48 -6.00 0.64
CA ASN A 449 -6.73 -6.51 1.20
C ASN A 449 -7.89 -6.43 0.19
N PRO A 450 -8.97 -7.23 0.35
CA PRO A 450 -10.10 -7.24 -0.59
C PRO A 450 -10.81 -5.89 -0.80
N ASP A 451 -10.79 -5.02 0.20
CA ASP A 451 -11.39 -3.68 0.17
C ASP A 451 -10.52 -2.64 -0.56
N GLU A 452 -9.35 -3.05 -1.03
CA GLU A 452 -8.38 -2.17 -1.68
C GLU A 452 -8.34 -2.37 -3.18
N GLU A 453 -8.51 -1.27 -3.91
CA GLU A 453 -8.47 -1.28 -5.38
C GLU A 453 -7.05 -1.58 -5.90
N PRO A 454 -6.91 -2.46 -6.92
CA PRO A 454 -5.64 -2.64 -7.61
C PRO A 454 -5.15 -1.34 -8.23
N VAL A 455 -3.83 -1.15 -8.25
CA VAL A 455 -3.19 -0.02 -8.94
C VAL A 455 -3.34 -0.21 -10.44
N ARG A 456 -4.22 0.58 -11.07
CA ARG A 456 -4.49 0.46 -12.52
C ARG A 456 -3.28 0.85 -13.37
N GLN A 457 -2.60 1.94 -12.99
CA GLN A 457 -1.40 2.41 -13.66
C GLN A 457 -0.46 3.04 -12.63
N ALA A 458 0.65 2.37 -12.34
CA ALA A 458 1.66 2.92 -11.45
C ALA A 458 2.41 4.05 -12.16
N SER A 459 2.61 5.18 -11.48
CA SER A 459 3.39 6.31 -12.01
C SER A 459 4.64 6.54 -11.17
N LYS A 460 5.78 6.73 -11.82
CA LYS A 460 7.00 7.13 -11.13
C LYS A 460 6.89 8.56 -10.60
N PRO A 461 7.39 8.85 -9.39
CA PRO A 461 7.38 10.21 -8.89
C PRO A 461 8.28 11.12 -9.75
N ASN A 462 7.80 12.32 -10.02
CA ASN A 462 8.53 13.36 -10.73
C ASN A 462 8.75 14.56 -9.81
N VAL A 463 9.93 15.17 -9.91
CA VAL A 463 10.35 16.24 -8.99
C VAL A 463 10.54 17.52 -9.78
N TYR A 464 9.91 18.59 -9.30
CA TYR A 464 9.90 19.92 -9.90
C TYR A 464 10.52 20.91 -8.91
N PRO A 465 11.78 21.32 -9.10
CA PRO A 465 12.37 22.35 -8.27
C PRO A 465 11.64 23.67 -8.46
N VAL A 466 11.53 24.46 -7.39
CA VAL A 466 10.92 25.80 -7.34
C VAL A 466 11.76 26.71 -6.43
N GLU A 467 11.43 28.01 -6.38
CA GLU A 467 12.23 29.07 -5.73
C GLU A 467 12.64 28.81 -4.27
N MET A 468 11.89 27.97 -3.55
CA MET A 468 12.10 27.69 -2.13
C MET A 468 12.02 26.19 -1.79
N GLY A 469 12.07 25.29 -2.76
CA GLY A 469 11.86 23.87 -2.50
C GLY A 469 11.65 23.06 -3.77
N SER A 470 10.94 21.94 -3.67
CA SER A 470 10.55 21.13 -4.82
C SER A 470 9.16 20.52 -4.62
N PHE A 471 8.38 20.39 -5.69
CA PHE A 471 7.19 19.55 -5.68
C PHE A 471 7.55 18.16 -6.17
N ALA A 472 7.26 17.14 -5.38
CA ALA A 472 7.23 15.75 -5.82
C ALA A 472 5.80 15.37 -6.20
N ARG A 473 5.59 14.77 -7.37
CA ARG A 473 4.25 14.35 -7.85
C ARG A 473 4.24 12.93 -8.37
N SER A 474 3.18 12.20 -8.05
CA SER A 474 2.88 10.87 -8.59
C SER A 474 1.36 10.73 -8.68
N ASP A 475 0.82 10.37 -9.84
CA ASP A 475 -0.62 10.13 -10.03
C ASP A 475 -1.11 8.95 -9.19
N SER A 476 -0.29 7.91 -9.06
CA SER A 476 -0.56 6.78 -8.16
C SER A 476 -0.46 7.13 -6.66
N GLY A 477 0.02 8.33 -6.31
CA GLY A 477 0.17 8.80 -4.93
C GLY A 477 1.49 8.41 -4.27
N ILE A 478 2.10 9.36 -3.56
CA ILE A 478 3.34 9.23 -2.79
C ILE A 478 2.98 8.82 -1.37
N TYR A 479 3.54 7.72 -0.89
CA TYR A 479 3.27 7.23 0.48
C TYR A 479 4.48 7.34 1.41
N LEU A 480 5.69 7.53 0.88
CA LEU A 480 6.91 7.61 1.69
C LEU A 480 7.96 8.50 1.00
N VAL A 481 8.57 9.39 1.79
CA VAL A 481 9.80 10.11 1.44
C VAL A 481 10.84 9.79 2.50
N GLU A 482 11.89 9.07 2.13
CA GLU A 482 13.02 8.80 3.03
C GLU A 482 14.09 9.88 2.89
N ILE A 483 14.69 10.24 4.02
CA ILE A 483 15.67 11.31 4.13
C ILE A 483 17.00 10.69 4.56
N HIS A 484 17.93 10.63 3.63
CA HIS A 484 19.23 9.99 3.80
C HIS A 484 20.33 11.03 4.00
N VAL A 485 21.13 10.84 5.04
CA VAL A 485 22.31 11.68 5.37
C VAL A 485 23.45 10.76 5.81
N ASP A 486 24.64 11.02 5.29
CA ASP A 486 25.84 10.19 5.50
C ASP A 486 25.61 8.72 5.10
N GLY A 487 24.89 8.50 3.99
CA GLY A 487 24.61 7.16 3.43
C GLY A 487 23.59 6.32 4.20
N GLN A 488 22.91 6.87 5.21
CA GLN A 488 21.90 6.15 5.98
C GLN A 488 20.58 6.93 6.04
N CYS A 489 19.45 6.22 6.08
CA CYS A 489 18.15 6.83 6.34
C CYS A 489 18.13 7.38 7.77
N ARG A 490 17.93 8.69 7.91
CA ARG A 490 17.93 9.40 9.21
C ARG A 490 16.58 10.01 9.56
N GLY A 491 15.66 10.14 8.61
CA GLY A 491 14.33 10.69 8.80
C GLY A 491 13.41 10.26 7.66
N HIS A 492 12.12 10.51 7.79
CA HIS A 492 11.15 10.22 6.74
C HIS A 492 9.88 11.06 6.90
N LEU A 493 9.12 11.17 5.81
CA LEU A 493 7.72 11.60 5.77
C LEU A 493 6.88 10.40 5.31
N GLU A 494 5.83 10.05 6.03
CA GLU A 494 4.93 8.94 5.68
C GLU A 494 3.49 9.40 5.45
N PHE A 495 2.81 8.78 4.48
CA PHE A 495 1.40 9.03 4.14
C PHE A 495 0.63 7.69 3.97
N PRO A 496 0.49 6.88 5.04
CA PRO A 496 0.01 5.50 4.96
C PRO A 496 -1.46 5.35 4.56
N ASP A 497 -2.35 6.24 5.03
CA ASP A 497 -3.79 6.11 4.80
C ASP A 497 -4.25 6.85 3.55
N ARG A 498 -3.53 7.93 3.20
CA ARG A 498 -3.85 8.81 2.08
C ARG A 498 -2.57 9.19 1.36
N PRO A 499 -2.08 8.33 0.44
CA PRO A 499 -0.97 8.68 -0.43
C PRO A 499 -1.22 10.02 -1.13
N GLN A 500 -0.21 10.89 -1.13
CA GLN A 500 -0.33 12.25 -1.65
C GLN A 500 0.05 12.31 -3.12
N THR A 501 -0.82 12.82 -3.99
CA THR A 501 -0.48 12.97 -5.42
C THR A 501 0.55 14.07 -5.69
N GLU A 502 0.72 14.99 -4.73
CA GLU A 502 1.66 16.11 -4.77
C GLU A 502 2.14 16.42 -3.34
N VAL A 503 3.46 16.51 -3.15
CA VAL A 503 4.11 16.84 -1.87
C VAL A 503 5.08 18.00 -2.10
N TYR A 504 4.94 19.06 -1.32
CA TYR A 504 5.92 20.14 -1.30
C TYR A 504 7.06 19.80 -0.34
N LEU A 505 8.29 19.83 -0.83
CA LEU A 505 9.50 19.47 -0.10
C LEU A 505 10.33 20.74 0.13
N LEU A 506 10.49 21.11 1.40
CA LEU A 506 11.32 22.21 1.85
C LEU A 506 12.51 21.67 2.65
N GLU A 507 13.72 22.12 2.34
CA GLU A 507 14.93 21.57 2.99
C GLU A 507 14.92 21.75 4.51
N SER A 508 14.48 22.91 5.01
CA SER A 508 14.41 23.16 6.46
C SER A 508 13.41 22.23 7.16
N GLU A 509 12.29 21.91 6.50
CA GLU A 509 11.31 20.94 7.00
C GLU A 509 11.91 19.53 7.01
N LEU A 510 12.50 19.09 5.90
CA LEU A 510 13.18 17.79 5.82
C LEU A 510 14.23 17.62 6.91
N ARG A 511 15.05 18.65 7.17
CA ARG A 511 16.03 18.65 8.26
C ARG A 511 15.38 18.55 9.64
N SER A 512 14.21 19.12 9.85
CA SER A 512 13.50 19.02 11.13
C SER A 512 13.12 17.57 11.49
N HIS A 513 12.89 16.71 10.49
CA HIS A 513 12.58 15.28 10.63
C HIS A 513 13.81 14.39 10.88
N ILE A 514 15.02 14.96 10.88
CA ILE A 514 16.28 14.24 11.11
C ILE A 514 16.74 14.49 12.57
N PRO A 515 17.45 13.58 13.25
CA PRO A 515 18.07 13.85 14.55
C PRO A 515 19.06 15.03 14.50
N GLU A 516 19.09 15.84 15.56
CA GLU A 516 19.83 17.11 15.64
C GLU A 516 21.29 17.04 15.16
N LYS A 517 22.03 16.00 15.55
CA LYS A 517 23.43 15.76 15.15
C LYS A 517 23.67 15.62 13.63
N TYR A 518 22.62 15.38 12.85
CA TYR A 518 22.71 15.24 11.38
C TYR A 518 22.04 16.40 10.64
N ARG A 519 21.51 17.42 11.35
CA ARG A 519 20.75 18.53 10.73
C ARG A 519 21.62 19.60 10.08
N SER A 520 22.92 19.62 10.34
CA SER A 520 23.83 20.68 9.89
C SER A 520 23.79 20.90 8.38
N SER A 521 23.79 22.18 7.96
CA SER A 521 23.55 22.60 6.57
C SER A 521 24.66 22.19 5.59
N ASP A 522 25.85 21.87 6.08
CA ASP A 522 26.96 21.32 5.29
C ASP A 522 26.73 19.87 4.86
N LYS A 523 25.84 19.14 5.55
CA LYS A 523 25.52 17.75 5.20
C LYS A 523 24.56 17.68 4.02
N LYS A 524 24.93 16.85 3.06
CA LYS A 524 24.11 16.54 1.88
C LYS A 524 22.91 15.69 2.25
N ILE A 525 21.76 16.04 1.69
CA ILE A 525 20.52 15.27 1.82
C ILE A 525 20.25 14.54 0.51
N LYS A 526 20.17 13.21 0.61
CA LYS A 526 19.65 12.34 -0.43
C LYS A 526 18.19 12.00 -0.10
N LEU A 527 17.30 12.00 -1.09
CA LEU A 527 15.91 11.58 -0.91
C LEU A 527 15.60 10.32 -1.72
N GLU A 528 14.83 9.42 -1.12
CA GLU A 528 14.14 8.34 -1.83
C GLU A 528 12.64 8.61 -1.72
N ILE A 529 11.97 8.81 -2.86
CA ILE A 529 10.52 9.10 -2.90
C ILE A 529 9.82 7.90 -3.50
N LEU A 530 8.89 7.32 -2.76
CA LEU A 530 8.17 6.10 -3.13
C LEU A 530 6.68 6.39 -3.35
N SER A 531 6.13 5.83 -4.43
CA SER A 531 4.72 5.90 -4.77
C SER A 531 4.08 4.54 -4.93
N VAL A 532 2.75 4.51 -4.81
CA VAL A 532 1.95 3.29 -4.91
C VAL A 532 2.17 2.62 -6.26
N GLY A 533 2.20 1.28 -6.26
CA GLY A 533 2.58 0.48 -7.42
C GLY A 533 4.09 0.26 -7.56
N GLU A 534 4.80 0.28 -6.41
CA GLU A 534 6.22 -0.06 -6.29
C GLU A 534 7.14 0.82 -7.16
N GLN A 535 6.79 2.09 -7.29
CA GLN A 535 7.59 3.06 -8.03
C GLN A 535 8.42 3.92 -7.09
N GLN A 536 9.61 4.31 -7.56
CA GLN A 536 10.56 5.08 -6.76
C GLN A 536 11.36 6.04 -7.64
N VAL A 537 11.77 7.16 -7.06
CA VAL A 537 12.79 8.06 -7.62
C VAL A 537 13.77 8.47 -6.52
N THR A 538 15.05 8.53 -6.91
CA THR A 538 16.16 8.93 -6.05
C THR A 538 16.61 10.35 -6.41
N ILE A 539 16.82 11.20 -5.41
CA ILE A 539 17.46 12.51 -5.54
C ILE A 539 18.76 12.47 -4.74
N GLU A 540 19.91 12.43 -5.42
CA GLU A 540 21.22 12.28 -4.76
C GLU A 540 21.61 13.49 -3.89
N GLU A 541 21.25 14.70 -4.29
CA GLU A 541 21.57 15.92 -3.53
C GLU A 541 20.45 16.96 -3.63
N PHE A 542 19.53 16.93 -2.66
CA PHE A 542 18.32 17.76 -2.66
C PHE A 542 18.60 19.26 -2.66
N GLY A 543 19.66 19.70 -1.96
CA GLY A 543 20.06 21.11 -1.92
C GLY A 543 20.52 21.65 -3.28
N GLN A 544 20.90 20.78 -4.24
CA GLN A 544 21.28 21.18 -5.59
C GLN A 544 20.13 21.08 -6.60
N THR A 545 19.02 20.43 -6.25
CA THR A 545 17.84 20.36 -7.14
C THR A 545 17.22 21.73 -7.40
N SER A 546 17.34 22.68 -6.46
CA SER A 546 16.73 24.02 -6.48
C SER A 546 17.29 25.00 -7.53
N ARG A 547 18.10 24.54 -8.50
CA ARG A 547 18.68 25.43 -9.51
C ARG A 547 17.66 25.75 -10.60
N THR A 548 17.08 26.93 -10.52
CA THR A 548 16.39 27.60 -11.63
C THR A 548 17.30 27.62 -12.85
N VAL A 549 16.81 27.16 -14.00
CA VAL A 549 17.58 27.15 -15.24
C VAL A 549 17.23 28.39 -16.04
N VAL A 550 18.24 29.16 -16.45
CA VAL A 550 18.03 30.22 -17.44
C VAL A 550 17.86 29.54 -18.78
N ILE A 551 16.62 29.52 -19.27
CA ILE A 551 16.30 28.93 -20.56
C ILE A 551 16.31 30.04 -21.61
N PRO A 552 17.18 29.96 -22.64
CA PRO A 552 17.20 30.94 -23.72
C PRO A 552 15.80 31.11 -24.34
N GLY A 553 15.30 32.35 -24.39
CA GLY A 553 13.98 32.69 -24.91
C GLY A 553 12.86 32.80 -23.85
N LEU A 554 13.09 32.40 -22.59
CA LEU A 554 12.15 32.63 -21.50
C LEU A 554 12.49 33.94 -20.77
N GLN A 555 11.51 34.83 -20.58
CA GLN A 555 11.72 36.13 -19.90
C GLN A 555 12.01 35.99 -18.40
N SER A 556 11.71 34.84 -17.82
CA SER A 556 11.99 34.50 -16.42
C SER A 556 12.69 33.13 -16.37
N PRO A 557 13.40 32.79 -15.28
CA PRO A 557 14.00 31.47 -15.13
C PRO A 557 12.95 30.35 -15.24
N GLY A 558 13.25 29.36 -16.08
CA GLY A 558 12.44 28.16 -16.23
C GLY A 558 12.82 27.11 -15.20
N LEU A 559 11.84 26.31 -14.79
CA LEU A 559 12.07 25.16 -13.92
C LEU A 559 12.01 23.92 -14.79
N LEU A 560 12.89 22.93 -14.60
CA LEU A 560 12.86 21.69 -15.38
C LEU A 560 12.36 20.54 -14.52
N SER A 561 11.61 19.62 -15.13
CA SER A 561 11.35 18.32 -14.51
C SER A 561 12.65 17.51 -14.33
N ASN A 562 12.60 16.47 -13.50
CA ASN A 562 13.64 15.44 -13.46
C ASN A 562 13.96 14.89 -14.86
N LYS A 563 15.22 14.52 -15.06
CA LYS A 563 15.69 13.89 -16.31
C LYS A 563 15.06 12.52 -16.48
N LEU A 564 14.39 12.30 -17.61
CA LEU A 564 13.83 11.01 -18.01
C LEU A 564 14.60 10.43 -19.21
N GLY A 565 14.94 9.13 -19.18
CA GLY A 565 15.72 8.45 -20.22
C GLY A 565 17.24 8.68 -20.14
N GLY A 566 18.00 8.01 -21.03
CA GLY A 566 19.47 7.98 -20.97
C GLY A 566 20.15 9.33 -21.27
N GLY A 567 19.51 10.19 -22.08
CA GLY A 567 19.98 11.56 -22.36
C GLY A 567 21.28 11.67 -23.15
N SER A 568 21.54 10.75 -24.08
CA SER A 568 22.54 10.93 -25.14
C SER A 568 21.92 11.69 -26.32
N GLY A 569 22.67 12.58 -26.99
CA GLY A 569 22.20 13.37 -28.15
C GLY A 569 22.18 14.87 -27.88
N ASP A 570 21.73 15.66 -28.87
CA ASP A 570 21.74 17.12 -28.79
C ASP A 570 20.63 17.63 -27.88
N GLU A 571 20.97 18.52 -26.95
CA GLU A 571 19.96 19.19 -26.12
C GLU A 571 19.13 20.16 -26.96
N THR A 572 17.82 20.10 -26.82
CA THR A 572 16.86 20.91 -27.56
C THR A 572 15.82 21.47 -26.60
N VAL A 573 15.43 22.72 -26.84
CA VAL A 573 14.36 23.44 -26.15
C VAL A 573 13.35 23.89 -27.20
N THR A 574 12.07 23.69 -26.89
CA THR A 574 10.94 24.21 -27.67
C THR A 574 10.04 24.99 -26.72
N LEU A 575 10.02 26.31 -26.82
CA LEU A 575 9.16 27.19 -26.03
C LEU A 575 7.81 27.43 -26.71
N PHE A 576 6.78 27.67 -25.89
CA PHE A 576 5.48 28.12 -26.36
C PHE A 576 5.51 29.63 -26.67
N PRO A 577 4.72 30.10 -27.65
CA PRO A 577 4.64 31.51 -27.98
C PRO A 577 4.00 32.34 -26.85
N PRO A 578 4.05 33.69 -26.93
CA PRO A 578 3.31 34.56 -26.03
C PRO A 578 1.82 34.17 -25.95
N GLY A 579 1.30 33.97 -24.74
CA GLY A 579 -0.03 33.37 -24.51
C GLY A 579 0.01 31.88 -24.13
N GLY A 580 1.19 31.25 -24.19
CA GLY A 580 1.47 29.94 -23.58
C GLY A 580 0.62 28.81 -24.15
N GLN A 581 0.19 27.90 -23.28
CA GLN A 581 -0.62 26.71 -23.63
C GLN A 581 -1.93 27.06 -24.35
N ALA A 582 -2.51 28.24 -24.07
CA ALA A 582 -3.77 28.67 -24.66
C ALA A 582 -3.67 28.97 -26.16
N GLN A 583 -2.45 29.12 -26.69
CA GLN A 583 -2.23 29.32 -28.12
C GLN A 583 -2.21 28.01 -28.91
N ILE A 584 -2.12 26.84 -28.25
CA ILE A 584 -2.03 25.55 -28.92
C ILE A 584 -3.41 25.20 -29.48
N ARG A 585 -3.47 24.97 -30.80
CA ARG A 585 -4.67 24.56 -31.52
C ARG A 585 -4.68 23.06 -31.81
N ALA A 586 -3.53 22.48 -32.08
CA ALA A 586 -3.39 21.06 -32.36
C ALA A 586 -2.00 20.56 -32.00
N ILE A 587 -1.92 19.26 -31.72
CA ILE A 587 -0.67 18.57 -31.41
C ILE A 587 -0.55 17.40 -32.37
N ARG A 588 0.59 17.25 -33.04
CA ARG A 588 0.93 16.08 -33.85
C ARG A 588 2.05 15.30 -33.18
N VAL A 589 1.82 14.01 -32.96
CA VAL A 589 2.82 13.10 -32.41
C VAL A 589 3.35 12.18 -33.51
N PHE A 590 4.64 12.28 -33.77
CA PHE A 590 5.41 11.44 -34.67
C PHE A 590 5.94 10.24 -33.88
N ALA A 591 5.46 9.04 -34.21
CA ALA A 591 5.85 7.83 -33.49
C ALA A 591 5.80 6.58 -34.37
N GLY A 592 6.76 5.67 -34.16
CA GLY A 592 6.81 4.33 -34.71
C GLY A 592 6.94 3.28 -33.60
N ARG A 593 8.08 2.58 -33.55
CA ARG A 593 8.43 1.68 -32.43
C ARG A 593 8.78 2.44 -31.14
N ALA A 594 9.03 3.74 -31.25
CA ALA A 594 9.32 4.67 -30.16
C ALA A 594 8.74 6.05 -30.50
N LEU A 595 8.88 7.02 -29.61
CA LEU A 595 8.55 8.42 -29.89
C LEU A 595 9.65 9.08 -30.75
N ASP A 596 9.28 9.69 -31.87
CA ASP A 596 10.20 10.38 -32.78
C ASP A 596 10.14 11.91 -32.62
N GLY A 597 8.95 12.49 -32.44
CA GLY A 597 8.76 13.93 -32.30
C GLY A 597 7.36 14.35 -31.88
N ILE A 598 7.24 15.57 -31.38
CA ILE A 598 5.97 16.24 -31.03
C ILE A 598 5.99 17.62 -31.70
N GLU A 599 5.02 17.89 -32.55
CA GLU A 599 4.82 19.19 -33.19
C GLU A 599 3.58 19.87 -32.63
N LEU A 600 3.73 21.12 -32.22
CA LEU A 600 2.67 21.95 -31.64
C LEU A 600 2.28 23.00 -32.67
N PHE A 601 1.00 23.06 -33.02
CA PHE A 601 0.44 24.06 -33.95
C PHE A 601 -0.33 25.12 -33.18
N PHE A 602 -0.09 26.39 -33.50
CA PHE A 602 -0.66 27.52 -32.79
C PHE A 602 -1.74 28.26 -33.59
N PHE A 603 -2.59 29.04 -32.91
CA PHE A 603 -3.65 29.82 -33.55
C PHE A 603 -3.14 30.93 -34.47
N ASP A 604 -1.91 31.41 -34.28
CA ASP A 604 -1.25 32.39 -35.17
C ASP A 604 -0.72 31.78 -36.47
N GLY A 605 -0.89 30.46 -36.66
CA GLY A 605 -0.43 29.71 -37.83
C GLY A 605 1.02 29.23 -37.73
N SER A 606 1.76 29.57 -36.68
CA SER A 606 3.10 29.04 -36.43
C SER A 606 3.04 27.60 -35.90
N SER A 607 4.16 26.86 -36.02
CA SER A 607 4.34 25.58 -35.34
C SER A 607 5.74 25.46 -34.75
N THR A 608 5.86 24.65 -33.70
CA THR A 608 7.18 24.28 -33.15
C THR A 608 7.29 22.77 -33.01
N LEU A 609 8.33 22.21 -33.63
CA LEU A 609 8.67 20.79 -33.56
C LEU A 609 9.70 20.54 -32.45
N PHE A 610 9.39 19.61 -31.57
CA PHE A 610 10.30 19.03 -30.59
C PHE A 610 10.59 17.58 -30.97
N GLY A 611 11.80 17.28 -31.46
CA GLY A 611 12.13 15.96 -32.00
C GLY A 611 12.27 15.99 -33.53
N LYS A 612 11.86 14.90 -34.19
CA LYS A 612 11.94 14.74 -35.65
C LYS A 612 10.62 14.20 -36.20
N GLN A 613 10.36 14.46 -37.48
CA GLN A 613 9.19 13.94 -38.21
C GLN A 613 9.44 12.49 -38.66
N GLY A 614 9.67 11.59 -37.70
CA GLY A 614 9.85 10.16 -37.91
C GLY A 614 8.57 9.34 -37.69
N GLY A 615 8.55 8.09 -38.13
CA GLY A 615 7.41 7.21 -37.89
C GLY A 615 6.09 7.69 -38.51
N LYS A 616 4.97 7.32 -37.89
CA LYS A 616 3.62 7.72 -38.32
C LYS A 616 3.18 9.00 -37.61
N PRO A 617 2.64 10.01 -38.33
CA PRO A 617 2.03 11.18 -37.70
C PRO A 617 0.66 10.84 -37.09
N ASN A 618 0.40 11.32 -35.87
CA ASN A 618 -0.88 11.17 -35.17
C ASN A 618 -1.37 12.55 -34.74
N ASP A 619 -2.49 12.98 -35.31
CA ASP A 619 -3.07 14.30 -35.06
C ASP A 619 -4.02 14.30 -33.87
N PHE A 620 -3.88 15.31 -33.02
CA PHE A 620 -4.71 15.56 -31.86
C PHE A 620 -5.15 17.03 -31.85
N PRO A 621 -6.27 17.37 -32.53
CA PRO A 621 -6.81 18.72 -32.51
C PRO A 621 -7.43 19.02 -31.13
N LEU A 622 -7.15 20.20 -30.60
CA LEU A 622 -7.74 20.67 -29.34
C LEU A 622 -9.10 21.34 -29.60
N GLU A 623 -10.07 21.05 -28.75
CA GLU A 623 -11.38 21.69 -28.76
C GLU A 623 -11.30 23.13 -28.21
N ALA A 624 -12.34 23.93 -28.46
CA ALA A 624 -12.41 25.29 -27.92
C ALA A 624 -12.36 25.27 -26.38
N GLY A 625 -11.37 25.94 -25.79
CA GLY A 625 -11.14 25.95 -24.33
C GLY A 625 -10.38 24.74 -23.80
N GLU A 626 -10.07 23.74 -24.63
CA GLU A 626 -9.22 22.61 -24.25
C GLU A 626 -7.75 23.05 -24.22
N THR A 627 -7.05 22.81 -23.10
CA THR A 627 -5.66 23.22 -22.93
C THR A 627 -4.77 22.03 -22.61
N LEU A 628 -3.53 22.04 -23.12
CA LEU A 628 -2.53 21.03 -22.80
C LEU A 628 -2.11 21.17 -21.33
N VAL A 629 -2.35 20.15 -20.50
CA VAL A 629 -2.01 20.14 -19.07
C VAL A 629 -0.66 19.45 -18.82
N GLY A 630 -0.34 18.43 -19.61
CA GLY A 630 0.88 17.65 -19.45
C GLY A 630 1.03 16.55 -20.48
N LEU A 631 2.05 15.72 -20.28
CA LEU A 631 2.30 14.51 -21.07
C LEU A 631 2.48 13.34 -20.09
N MET A 632 1.87 12.20 -20.37
CA MET A 632 2.36 10.94 -19.83
C MET A 632 3.37 10.39 -20.83
N VAL A 633 4.55 10.03 -20.35
CA VAL A 633 5.57 9.39 -21.17
C VAL A 633 5.96 8.04 -20.60
N ARG A 634 6.32 7.14 -21.50
CA ARG A 634 6.93 5.87 -21.16
C ARG A 634 8.41 5.93 -21.51
N THR A 635 9.28 5.60 -20.56
CA THR A 635 10.73 5.76 -20.75
C THR A 635 11.54 4.60 -20.22
N GLY A 636 12.41 4.07 -21.08
CA GLY A 636 13.54 3.20 -20.74
C GLY A 636 14.86 3.91 -21.06
N ALA A 637 15.65 3.36 -21.99
CA ALA A 637 16.85 4.03 -22.50
C ALA A 637 16.52 5.29 -23.33
N TRP A 638 15.35 5.32 -23.97
CA TRP A 638 14.76 6.44 -24.72
C TRP A 638 13.28 6.61 -24.34
N VAL A 639 12.58 7.55 -24.98
CA VAL A 639 11.13 7.72 -24.81
C VAL A 639 10.39 6.74 -25.72
N ASP A 640 9.80 5.72 -25.13
CA ASP A 640 9.11 4.62 -25.81
C ASP A 640 7.76 5.05 -26.37
N GLY A 641 7.03 5.89 -25.64
CA GLY A 641 5.74 6.40 -26.08
C GLY A 641 5.29 7.62 -25.28
N ALA A 642 4.30 8.33 -25.82
CA ALA A 642 3.72 9.51 -25.19
C ALA A 642 2.20 9.55 -25.34
N GLN A 643 1.53 10.05 -24.30
CA GLN A 643 0.11 10.35 -24.26
C GLN A 643 -0.06 11.84 -23.93
N ILE A 644 -0.93 12.49 -24.68
CA ILE A 644 -1.32 13.89 -24.47
C ILE A 644 -2.34 13.92 -23.33
N ILE A 645 -2.13 14.81 -22.36
CA ILE A 645 -3.05 15.06 -21.25
C ILE A 645 -3.55 16.50 -21.34
N THR A 646 -4.85 16.67 -21.53
CA THR A 646 -5.50 17.99 -21.59
C THR A 646 -6.39 18.24 -20.39
N SER A 647 -6.98 19.43 -20.33
CA SER A 647 -8.01 19.78 -19.34
C SER A 647 -9.29 18.95 -19.49
N HIS A 648 -9.53 18.32 -20.64
CA HIS A 648 -10.76 17.59 -20.94
C HIS A 648 -10.57 16.08 -21.07
N ARG A 649 -9.44 15.64 -21.65
CA ARG A 649 -9.26 14.23 -22.06
C ARG A 649 -7.78 13.84 -22.16
N ARG A 650 -7.57 12.55 -22.34
CA ARG A 650 -6.28 11.94 -22.65
C ARG A 650 -6.33 11.31 -24.03
N SER A 651 -5.26 11.43 -24.81
CA SER A 651 -5.12 10.70 -26.08
C SER A 651 -4.86 9.21 -25.84
N PRO A 652 -4.86 8.35 -26.87
CA PRO A 652 -4.13 7.08 -26.80
C PRO A 652 -2.63 7.30 -26.56
N VAL A 653 -1.91 6.26 -26.14
CA VAL A 653 -0.45 6.28 -26.14
C VAL A 653 0.05 6.10 -27.58
N TYR A 654 0.82 7.06 -28.07
CA TYR A 654 1.50 6.98 -29.37
C TYR A 654 2.93 6.47 -29.18
N GLY A 655 3.36 5.52 -30.02
CA GLY A 655 4.62 4.78 -29.85
C GLY A 655 4.39 3.43 -29.16
N ASN A 656 5.37 2.95 -28.41
CA ASN A 656 5.29 1.70 -27.67
C ASN A 656 4.55 1.91 -26.33
N SER A 657 3.32 1.39 -26.24
CA SER A 657 2.45 1.51 -25.06
C SER A 657 2.86 0.63 -23.87
N THR A 658 3.75 -0.34 -24.08
CA THR A 658 4.22 -1.29 -23.05
C THR A 658 5.69 -1.13 -22.69
N GLY A 659 6.46 -0.34 -23.46
CA GLY A 659 7.88 -0.10 -23.20
C GLY A 659 8.11 0.80 -21.99
N GLY A 660 9.20 0.60 -21.24
CA GLY A 660 9.66 1.55 -20.21
C GLY A 660 8.73 1.78 -19.01
N GLY A 661 9.20 2.62 -18.07
CA GLY A 661 8.43 3.07 -16.92
C GLY A 661 7.56 4.28 -17.24
N VAL A 662 6.41 4.40 -16.59
CA VAL A 662 5.44 5.50 -16.80
C VAL A 662 5.82 6.71 -15.95
N HIS A 663 5.85 7.89 -16.57
CA HIS A 663 6.04 9.17 -15.91
C HIS A 663 4.93 10.15 -16.32
N GLU A 664 4.26 10.76 -15.35
CA GLU A 664 3.33 11.84 -15.62
C GLU A 664 3.97 13.21 -15.40
N LEU A 665 4.13 13.92 -16.50
CA LEU A 665 4.69 15.24 -16.55
C LEU A 665 3.56 16.28 -16.54
N ILE A 666 2.96 16.55 -15.36
CA ILE A 666 1.84 17.51 -15.12
C ILE A 666 2.24 18.67 -14.19
N ALA A 667 1.91 19.92 -14.58
CA ALA A 667 2.52 21.13 -14.00
C ALA A 667 2.13 21.21 -12.51
N PRO A 668 3.08 21.50 -11.60
CA PRO A 668 2.75 21.61 -10.20
C PRO A 668 1.74 22.73 -9.96
N THR A 669 1.00 22.64 -8.87
CA THR A 669 -0.08 23.58 -8.57
C THR A 669 0.47 25.02 -8.51
N GLY A 670 -0.15 25.94 -9.25
CA GLY A 670 0.30 27.34 -9.39
C GLY A 670 1.32 27.60 -10.50
N TYR A 671 1.66 26.59 -11.30
CA TYR A 671 2.59 26.69 -12.43
C TYR A 671 1.92 26.27 -13.75
N GLN A 672 2.45 26.76 -14.88
CA GLN A 672 2.00 26.42 -16.23
C GLN A 672 3.16 25.91 -17.08
N LEU A 673 2.86 25.13 -18.12
CA LEU A 673 3.87 24.72 -19.10
C LEU A 673 4.29 25.90 -19.96
N ALA A 674 5.60 26.04 -20.14
CA ALA A 674 6.23 27.03 -21.01
C ALA A 674 6.86 26.40 -22.26
N GLY A 675 7.04 25.08 -22.28
CA GLY A 675 7.75 24.39 -23.35
C GLY A 675 8.18 22.97 -23.04
N LEU A 676 8.81 22.34 -24.02
CA LEU A 676 9.43 21.01 -23.96
C LEU A 676 10.97 21.14 -23.99
N TYR A 677 11.65 20.24 -23.29
CA TYR A 677 13.11 20.19 -23.20
C TYR A 677 13.61 18.74 -23.20
N GLY A 678 14.74 18.45 -23.83
CA GLY A 678 15.30 17.10 -23.81
C GLY A 678 16.40 16.88 -24.85
N ASN A 679 16.75 15.61 -25.08
CA ASN A 679 17.81 15.21 -26.00
C ASN A 679 17.22 14.46 -27.21
N ILE A 680 17.66 14.82 -28.41
CA ILE A 680 17.24 14.20 -29.66
C ILE A 680 18.43 13.41 -30.24
N GLY A 681 18.23 12.13 -30.57
CA GLY A 681 19.31 11.24 -31.02
C GLY A 681 18.98 10.42 -32.28
N VAL A 682 19.84 9.44 -32.55
CA VAL A 682 19.66 8.38 -33.56
C VAL A 682 19.79 7.03 -32.82
N SER A 683 18.93 6.05 -33.07
CA SER A 683 19.00 4.70 -32.48
C SER A 683 20.04 3.84 -33.22
N THR A 684 20.53 2.79 -32.55
CA THR A 684 21.45 1.80 -33.14
C THR A 684 20.84 0.96 -34.26
N GLU A 685 19.51 1.02 -34.44
CA GLU A 685 18.76 0.36 -35.53
C GLU A 685 18.45 1.30 -36.72
N GLY A 686 19.06 2.50 -36.78
CA GLY A 686 18.87 3.44 -37.89
C GLY A 686 17.59 4.28 -37.86
N ALA A 687 16.73 4.12 -36.84
CA ALA A 687 15.57 4.97 -36.59
C ALA A 687 15.96 6.20 -35.73
N ARG A 688 15.27 7.34 -35.87
CA ARG A 688 15.62 8.58 -35.15
C ARG A 688 14.64 8.87 -34.00
N CYS A 689 14.96 8.46 -32.77
CA CYS A 689 14.07 8.61 -31.61
C CYS A 689 14.45 9.75 -30.63
N LEU A 690 13.45 10.19 -29.85
CA LEU A 690 13.60 11.04 -28.68
C LEU A 690 14.21 10.24 -27.52
N ARG A 691 15.38 10.65 -27.03
CA ARG A 691 16.10 9.94 -25.97
C ARG A 691 15.78 10.47 -24.57
N ARG A 692 15.27 11.69 -24.47
CA ARG A 692 14.89 12.36 -23.21
C ARG A 692 13.77 13.36 -23.47
N LEU A 693 12.79 13.41 -22.56
CA LEU A 693 11.75 14.44 -22.53
C LEU A 693 11.57 14.95 -21.10
N GLY A 694 11.50 16.27 -20.97
CA GLY A 694 11.06 17.01 -19.80
C GLY A 694 10.27 18.23 -20.26
N ARG A 695 9.66 18.95 -19.31
CA ARG A 695 9.01 20.23 -19.61
C ARG A 695 9.58 21.35 -18.76
N CYS A 696 9.31 22.58 -19.21
CA CYS A 696 9.64 23.79 -18.49
C CYS A 696 8.41 24.43 -17.82
N PRO A 697 8.23 24.38 -16.49
CA PRO A 697 7.25 25.22 -15.80
C PRO A 697 7.63 26.73 -15.58
N ARG A 698 6.77 27.69 -16.05
CA ARG A 698 6.42 29.08 -15.58
C ARG A 698 5.96 30.05 -16.71
N PRO A 699 4.99 31.01 -16.54
CA PRO A 699 4.98 32.07 -15.50
C PRO A 699 3.63 32.27 -14.74
N ARG A 700 3.67 32.92 -13.56
CA ARG A 700 2.56 33.07 -12.59
C ARG A 700 1.33 33.85 -13.13
N CYS A 701 0.13 33.46 -12.70
CA CYS A 701 -1.04 34.36 -12.71
C CYS A 701 -0.91 35.42 -11.61
N ALA A 702 -0.81 36.70 -11.97
CA ALA A 702 -0.95 37.81 -11.04
C ALA A 702 -2.44 38.08 -10.77
N ARG A 703 -2.84 38.22 -9.49
CA ARG A 703 -4.04 38.97 -9.12
C ARG A 703 -3.63 40.37 -8.63
N PHE A 704 -4.38 41.35 -9.11
CA PHE A 704 -4.14 42.79 -9.02
C PHE A 704 -4.29 43.39 -7.62
N ALA A 705 -3.35 44.30 -7.33
CA ALA A 705 -3.45 45.62 -6.70
C ALA A 705 -4.53 45.90 -5.62
N SER A 706 -4.07 46.15 -4.40
CA SER A 706 -4.69 47.11 -3.47
C SER A 706 -4.02 48.47 -3.63
N GLY A 707 -4.59 49.32 -4.48
CA GLY A 707 -4.28 50.74 -4.59
C GLY A 707 -5.58 51.51 -4.49
N LEU A 708 -5.91 51.95 -3.28
CA LEU A 708 -6.93 52.97 -3.04
C LEU A 708 -6.39 54.28 -3.61
N ASP A 709 -7.02 54.82 -4.65
CA ASP A 709 -7.11 56.27 -4.80
C ASP A 709 -8.39 56.70 -5.49
N ARG A 710 -9.03 57.68 -4.85
CA ARG A 710 -10.30 58.31 -5.20
C ARG A 710 -10.05 59.44 -6.19
N VAL A 711 -10.72 59.45 -7.35
CA VAL A 711 -11.11 60.68 -8.05
C VAL A 711 -12.46 60.46 -8.76
N GLY A 712 -13.38 61.41 -8.59
CA GLY A 712 -14.79 61.36 -9.02
C GLY A 712 -15.06 61.63 -10.52
N PRO A 713 -16.35 61.70 -10.90
CA PRO A 713 -16.83 61.50 -12.29
C PRO A 713 -16.94 62.81 -13.09
N PRO A 714 -17.11 62.74 -14.44
CA PRO A 714 -18.39 63.22 -14.98
C PRO A 714 -18.92 62.58 -16.31
N LYS A 715 -20.25 62.45 -16.35
CA LYS A 715 -21.25 62.88 -17.38
C LYS A 715 -21.30 62.29 -18.83
N THR A 716 -22.34 61.46 -19.04
CA THR A 716 -23.47 61.52 -20.04
C THR A 716 -23.26 61.79 -21.54
N ARG A 717 -23.81 60.88 -22.38
CA ARG A 717 -24.79 61.03 -23.52
C ARG A 717 -24.56 59.89 -24.55
N SER A 718 -25.46 58.92 -24.77
CA SER A 718 -26.78 58.87 -25.44
C SER A 718 -26.74 58.53 -26.95
N SER A 719 -27.68 57.65 -27.36
CA SER A 719 -28.13 57.28 -28.73
C SER A 719 -27.23 56.33 -29.52
N GLY A 720 -27.70 55.35 -30.29
CA GLY A 720 -29.05 54.92 -30.68
C GLY A 720 -28.89 53.94 -31.87
N SER A 721 -29.73 52.90 -31.92
CA SER A 721 -29.87 51.97 -33.06
C SER A 721 -30.47 52.68 -34.29
N PRO A 722 -30.33 52.12 -35.52
CA PRO A 722 -31.40 51.26 -36.06
C PRO A 722 -30.96 50.17 -37.08
N THR A 723 -31.79 49.13 -37.18
CA THR A 723 -32.15 48.35 -38.40
C THR A 723 -33.64 48.68 -38.69
N PRO A 724 -34.31 48.34 -39.83
CA PRO A 724 -34.14 47.18 -40.72
C PRO A 724 -34.50 47.40 -42.23
N ASP A 725 -34.78 46.29 -42.94
CA ASP A 725 -35.43 46.08 -44.27
C ASP A 725 -34.55 46.17 -45.54
N SER A 726 -34.77 45.45 -46.64
CA SER A 726 -35.53 44.23 -47.01
C SER A 726 -35.28 43.95 -48.53
N SER A 727 -35.73 42.79 -49.03
CA SER A 727 -36.04 42.41 -50.44
C SER A 727 -34.89 41.99 -51.39
N GLU A 728 -34.86 40.70 -51.84
CA GLU A 728 -35.42 40.09 -53.08
C GLU A 728 -34.36 40.09 -54.24
N ALA A 729 -34.18 39.10 -55.13
CA ALA A 729 -35.06 38.09 -55.72
C ALA A 729 -34.27 36.95 -56.44
N ARG A 730 -34.89 35.75 -56.49
CA ARG A 730 -35.10 34.78 -57.63
C ARG A 730 -33.91 34.23 -58.44
N GLY A 731 -33.91 32.98 -58.95
CA GLY A 731 -34.93 31.93 -59.11
C GLY A 731 -34.28 30.53 -59.25
N ALA A 732 -34.99 29.45 -58.87
CA ALA A 732 -35.82 28.55 -59.72
C ALA A 732 -34.97 27.65 -60.65
N ALA A 733 -35.20 26.36 -60.88
CA ALA A 733 -36.11 25.27 -60.48
C ALA A 733 -35.46 23.97 -61.07
N GLY A 734 -35.80 22.71 -60.78
CA GLY A 734 -36.85 22.09 -59.99
C GLY A 734 -36.81 20.56 -60.15
N SER A 735 -37.75 19.91 -59.45
CA SER A 735 -38.37 18.55 -59.61
C SER A 735 -37.44 17.33 -59.76
N GLY A 736 -37.59 16.20 -59.07
CA GLY A 736 -38.71 15.44 -58.48
C GLY A 736 -38.42 13.95 -58.80
N ALA A 737 -38.91 12.89 -58.18
CA ALA A 737 -39.83 12.59 -57.08
C ALA A 737 -39.54 11.12 -56.65
N GLU A 738 -40.01 10.72 -55.46
CA GLU A 738 -40.04 9.32 -54.95
C GLU A 738 -40.93 8.39 -55.78
N PRO A 739 -40.82 7.06 -55.58
CA PRO A 739 -41.85 6.37 -54.77
C PRO A 739 -41.33 5.19 -53.88
N GLN A 740 -42.01 4.93 -52.75
CA GLN A 740 -42.04 3.65 -52.00
C GLN A 740 -43.25 2.77 -52.44
N PRO A 741 -43.56 1.59 -51.84
CA PRO A 741 -42.85 0.29 -51.73
C PRO A 741 -43.74 -0.89 -52.26
N PRO A 742 -43.41 -2.17 -51.98
CA PRO A 742 -44.40 -3.00 -51.26
C PRO A 742 -43.84 -4.00 -50.22
N GLU A 743 -44.75 -4.40 -49.31
CA GLU A 743 -44.58 -5.27 -48.12
C GLU A 743 -44.71 -6.79 -48.39
N ALA A 744 -44.47 -7.57 -47.30
CA ALA A 744 -44.92 -8.94 -46.94
C ALA A 744 -43.78 -10.00 -46.87
N HIS A 745 -43.61 -10.89 -45.87
CA HIS A 745 -44.30 -11.25 -44.62
C HIS A 745 -43.28 -11.96 -43.68
N SER A 746 -43.48 -11.84 -42.36
CA SER A 746 -42.69 -12.49 -41.29
C SER A 746 -43.05 -13.98 -41.07
N PRO A 747 -42.28 -14.70 -40.22
CA PRO A 747 -42.86 -14.96 -38.89
C PRO A 747 -41.93 -14.66 -37.71
N ARG A 748 -42.51 -13.99 -36.71
CA ARG A 748 -41.97 -13.71 -35.38
C ARG A 748 -41.85 -15.00 -34.54
N GLN A 749 -40.71 -15.20 -33.89
CA GLN A 749 -40.63 -15.84 -32.58
C GLN A 749 -40.19 -14.79 -31.55
N LYS A 750 -41.02 -14.61 -30.53
CA LYS A 750 -40.80 -13.72 -29.38
C LYS A 750 -39.81 -14.40 -28.42
N LEU A 751 -38.70 -13.74 -28.12
CA LEU A 751 -37.94 -13.95 -26.88
C LEU A 751 -38.17 -12.73 -25.98
N THR A 752 -39.02 -12.92 -24.98
CA THR A 752 -39.25 -11.98 -23.89
C THR A 752 -38.11 -12.08 -22.88
N ALA A 753 -37.39 -10.98 -22.66
CA ALA A 753 -36.52 -10.81 -21.49
C ALA A 753 -37.38 -10.41 -20.26
N PRO A 754 -37.25 -11.07 -19.10
CA PRO A 754 -37.85 -10.60 -17.87
C PRO A 754 -36.88 -9.75 -17.03
N GLY A 755 -37.33 -8.55 -16.66
CA GLY A 755 -37.16 -7.98 -15.31
C GLY A 755 -35.79 -7.46 -14.87
N MET A 756 -35.43 -6.23 -15.27
CA MET A 756 -34.36 -5.45 -14.60
C MET A 756 -34.87 -4.24 -13.80
N ASP A 757 -36.14 -3.86 -13.93
CA ASP A 757 -36.70 -2.70 -13.19
C ASP A 757 -37.26 -3.05 -11.79
N HIS A 758 -37.50 -4.32 -11.48
CA HIS A 758 -37.91 -4.75 -10.13
C HIS A 758 -36.74 -4.88 -9.16
N PHE A 759 -35.54 -5.23 -9.65
CA PHE A 759 -34.35 -5.42 -8.81
C PHE A 759 -33.86 -4.12 -8.17
N HIS A 760 -34.04 -2.98 -8.84
CA HIS A 760 -33.60 -1.68 -8.34
C HIS A 760 -34.55 -1.07 -7.30
N ARG A 761 -35.86 -1.36 -7.37
CA ARG A 761 -36.85 -0.94 -6.36
C ARG A 761 -36.79 -1.80 -5.11
N ASP A 762 -36.57 -3.10 -5.25
CA ASP A 762 -36.48 -4.03 -4.12
C ASP A 762 -35.16 -3.85 -3.34
N CYS A 763 -34.04 -3.53 -4.00
CA CYS A 763 -32.80 -3.14 -3.32
C CYS A 763 -32.95 -1.85 -2.51
N VAL A 764 -33.67 -0.84 -3.02
CA VAL A 764 -33.85 0.44 -2.31
C VAL A 764 -34.83 0.31 -1.13
N GLN A 765 -35.86 -0.54 -1.24
CA GLN A 765 -36.75 -0.85 -0.11
C GLN A 765 -36.07 -1.75 0.94
N SER A 766 -35.23 -2.70 0.53
CA SER A 766 -34.43 -3.54 1.44
C SER A 766 -33.43 -2.72 2.26
N TYR A 767 -32.74 -1.74 1.63
CA TYR A 767 -31.85 -0.83 2.35
C TYR A 767 -32.59 0.10 3.32
N LYS A 768 -33.80 0.55 2.99
CA LYS A 768 -34.63 1.35 3.91
C LYS A 768 -35.11 0.54 5.11
N LEU A 769 -35.47 -0.73 4.93
CA LEU A 769 -35.95 -1.61 6.01
C LEU A 769 -34.81 -2.01 6.96
N ASP A 770 -33.62 -2.33 6.42
CA ASP A 770 -32.42 -2.66 7.21
C ASP A 770 -31.89 -1.44 8.00
N TYR A 771 -32.03 -0.24 7.44
CA TYR A 771 -31.66 1.01 8.10
C TYR A 771 -32.64 1.39 9.22
N LEU A 772 -33.95 1.19 9.02
CA LEU A 772 -34.97 1.41 10.06
C LEU A 772 -34.85 0.38 11.20
N GLN A 773 -34.50 -0.88 10.90
CA GLN A 773 -34.22 -1.89 11.92
C GLN A 773 -32.95 -1.58 12.72
N LYS A 774 -31.91 -1.01 12.09
CA LYS A 774 -30.70 -0.51 12.79
C LYS A 774 -31.01 0.67 13.72
N ILE A 775 -31.85 1.61 13.28
CA ILE A 775 -32.33 2.72 14.12
C ILE A 775 -33.17 2.20 15.30
N TYR A 776 -34.05 1.22 15.07
CA TYR A 776 -34.84 0.60 16.13
C TYR A 776 -33.96 -0.12 17.17
N ARG A 777 -32.90 -0.82 16.72
CA ARG A 777 -31.92 -1.49 17.60
C ARG A 777 -31.11 -0.48 18.44
N LEU A 778 -30.64 0.59 17.82
CA LEU A 778 -29.93 1.70 18.50
C LEU A 778 -30.82 2.41 19.53
N SER A 779 -32.12 2.49 19.26
CA SER A 779 -33.13 3.11 20.15
C SER A 779 -33.43 2.22 21.39
N ILE A 780 -33.39 0.90 21.22
CA ILE A 780 -33.53 -0.08 22.32
C ILE A 780 -32.26 -0.13 23.19
N GLU A 781 -31.08 -0.08 22.56
CA GLU A 781 -29.80 -0.08 23.29
C GLU A 781 -29.61 1.19 24.12
N THR A 782 -30.05 2.36 23.61
CA THR A 782 -30.05 3.62 24.39
C THR A 782 -31.09 3.64 25.50
N ALA A 783 -32.22 2.94 25.38
CA ALA A 783 -33.20 2.80 26.46
C ALA A 783 -32.74 1.85 27.59
N SER A 784 -31.75 0.98 27.34
CA SER A 784 -31.20 0.05 28.35
C SER A 784 -30.20 0.69 29.32
N VAL A 785 -29.79 1.94 29.06
CA VAL A 785 -28.89 2.72 29.91
C VAL A 785 -29.64 3.92 30.50
N GLY A 786 -30.44 3.67 31.55
CA GLY A 786 -30.86 4.71 32.50
C GLY A 786 -32.06 5.59 32.12
N GLN A 787 -33.23 5.23 32.68
CA GLN A 787 -34.39 6.08 33.04
C GLN A 787 -34.65 7.37 32.23
N PHE A 788 -35.42 7.30 31.13
CA PHE A 788 -36.22 8.45 30.66
C PHE A 788 -37.58 8.02 30.09
N ARG A 789 -38.66 8.60 30.64
CA ARG A 789 -40.08 8.30 30.30
C ARG A 789 -40.60 9.02 29.03
N ALA A 790 -39.73 9.56 28.18
CA ALA A 790 -40.11 10.36 27.01
C ALA A 790 -40.34 9.55 25.71
N GLY A 791 -39.89 8.30 25.64
CA GLY A 791 -40.01 7.46 24.43
C GLY A 791 -41.42 6.96 24.11
N ALA A 792 -42.35 7.03 25.06
CA ALA A 792 -43.70 6.47 24.89
C ALA A 792 -44.70 7.40 24.16
N GLU A 793 -44.44 8.72 24.10
CA GLU A 793 -45.33 9.65 23.39
C GLU A 793 -44.96 9.80 21.90
N PHE A 794 -43.69 9.65 21.53
CA PHE A 794 -43.27 9.66 20.13
C PHE A 794 -43.84 8.48 19.34
N GLY A 795 -43.98 7.31 19.99
CA GLY A 795 -44.62 6.13 19.39
C GLY A 795 -46.13 6.25 19.19
N ARG A 796 -46.81 7.18 19.87
CA ARG A 796 -48.27 7.40 19.73
C ARG A 796 -48.63 8.36 18.60
N LEU A 797 -47.74 9.28 18.21
CA LEU A 797 -47.98 10.20 17.08
C LEU A 797 -47.77 9.52 15.71
N ALA A 798 -46.87 8.52 15.63
CA ALA A 798 -46.63 7.77 14.39
C ALA A 798 -47.74 6.76 14.04
N LEU A 799 -48.71 6.52 14.94
CA LEU A 799 -49.83 5.60 14.74
C LEU A 799 -51.17 6.30 14.41
N PHE A 800 -51.17 7.62 14.20
CA PHE A 800 -52.38 8.38 13.83
C PHE A 800 -52.49 8.75 12.34
N GLU A 801 -51.56 8.28 11.48
CA GLU A 801 -51.59 8.48 10.02
C GLU A 801 -51.81 7.19 9.21
N GLN A 802 -52.26 6.12 9.86
CA GLN A 802 -52.75 4.93 9.18
C GLN A 802 -54.10 4.54 9.77
N ASP A 803 -55.16 5.25 9.37
CA ASP A 803 -56.52 4.73 9.25
C ASP A 803 -57.44 5.85 8.73
N GLU A 804 -57.68 5.91 7.42
CA GLU A 804 -59.02 6.00 6.79
C GLU A 804 -58.96 6.15 5.24
N GLU A 805 -59.58 5.14 4.62
CA GLU A 805 -60.22 4.96 3.31
C GLU A 805 -60.01 5.89 2.07
N HIS A 806 -59.53 5.24 1.00
CA HIS A 806 -60.23 5.00 -0.28
C HIS A 806 -61.25 6.03 -0.81
N GLY A 807 -60.89 6.72 -1.91
CA GLY A 807 -61.90 7.26 -2.84
C GLY A 807 -61.39 8.24 -3.89
N ARG A 808 -61.21 7.77 -5.13
CA ARG A 808 -61.25 8.47 -6.43
C ARG A 808 -60.86 9.96 -6.48
N GLY A 809 -59.80 10.29 -7.20
CA GLY A 809 -59.64 11.64 -7.77
C GLY A 809 -58.19 12.00 -8.12
N GLU A 810 -57.99 12.34 -9.39
CA GLU A 810 -56.84 12.99 -10.06
C GLU A 810 -55.67 13.51 -9.20
N CYS A 811 -54.47 13.12 -9.63
CA CYS A 811 -53.19 13.58 -9.10
C CYS A 811 -52.95 15.06 -9.51
N ARG A 812 -53.14 16.01 -8.58
CA ARG A 812 -52.60 17.38 -8.68
C ARG A 812 -51.21 17.42 -8.03
N GLN A 813 -50.26 18.09 -8.70
CA GLN A 813 -48.93 18.36 -8.14
C GLN A 813 -49.01 19.36 -6.95
N PRO A 814 -48.17 19.22 -5.91
CA PRO A 814 -48.08 20.21 -4.83
C PRO A 814 -47.33 21.47 -5.30
N VAL A 815 -47.85 22.63 -4.92
CA VAL A 815 -47.25 23.96 -5.13
C VAL A 815 -46.30 24.28 -3.96
N PRO A 816 -45.17 24.99 -4.16
CA PRO A 816 -44.22 25.26 -3.08
C PRO A 816 -44.78 26.29 -2.09
N GLY A 817 -44.88 25.94 -0.80
CA GLY A 817 -45.36 26.87 0.23
C GLY A 817 -45.44 26.37 1.68
N ASP A 818 -45.34 25.07 1.95
CA ASP A 818 -45.66 24.52 3.29
C ASP A 818 -44.48 24.42 4.28
N ASP A 819 -43.25 24.76 3.89
CA ASP A 819 -42.05 24.65 4.76
C ASP A 819 -42.02 25.66 5.93
N VAL A 820 -42.93 26.65 5.96
CA VAL A 820 -42.94 27.70 6.99
C VAL A 820 -43.78 27.32 8.22
N LEU A 821 -44.69 26.35 8.09
CA LEU A 821 -45.56 25.94 9.20
C LEU A 821 -44.86 25.01 10.21
N GLU A 822 -43.88 24.20 9.79
CA GLU A 822 -43.14 23.31 10.71
C GLU A 822 -42.17 24.06 11.64
N MET A 823 -41.57 25.17 11.19
CA MET A 823 -40.69 25.98 12.05
C MET A 823 -41.45 26.72 13.17
N GLY A 824 -42.70 27.13 12.92
CA GLY A 824 -43.53 27.80 13.93
C GLY A 824 -43.93 26.91 15.10
N VAL A 825 -44.12 25.61 14.85
CA VAL A 825 -44.46 24.62 15.89
C VAL A 825 -43.24 24.32 16.77
N ALA A 826 -42.04 24.27 16.18
CA ALA A 826 -40.78 24.09 16.92
C ALA A 826 -40.46 25.29 17.84
N GLU A 827 -40.72 26.52 17.40
CA GLU A 827 -40.51 27.74 18.20
C GLU A 827 -41.44 27.80 19.42
N LEU A 828 -42.72 27.41 19.25
CA LEU A 828 -43.71 27.41 20.33
C LEU A 828 -43.40 26.35 21.41
N HIS A 829 -42.85 25.21 20.99
CA HIS A 829 -42.40 24.15 21.90
C HIS A 829 -41.14 24.55 22.68
N PHE A 830 -40.19 25.24 22.02
CA PHE A 830 -38.97 25.72 22.66
C PHE A 830 -39.22 26.84 23.69
N ARG A 831 -40.15 27.77 23.41
CA ARG A 831 -40.56 28.80 24.40
C ARG A 831 -41.21 28.18 25.64
N ARG A 832 -41.90 27.04 25.50
CA ARG A 832 -42.48 26.31 26.64
C ARG A 832 -41.43 25.52 27.45
N LEU A 833 -40.38 25.02 26.81
CA LEU A 833 -39.26 24.34 27.50
C LEU A 833 -38.35 25.34 28.24
N ALA A 834 -38.03 26.48 27.60
CA ALA A 834 -37.17 27.51 28.18
C ALA A 834 -37.77 28.14 29.45
N ASN A 835 -39.10 28.18 29.57
CA ASN A 835 -39.80 28.71 30.74
C ASN A 835 -39.96 27.69 31.90
N ARG A 836 -39.56 26.42 31.75
CA ARG A 836 -39.79 25.38 32.78
C ARG A 836 -38.57 24.88 33.54
N ASN A 837 -37.34 25.17 33.11
CA ASN A 837 -36.14 24.69 33.82
C ASN A 837 -35.09 25.79 33.96
N SER A 838 -35.21 26.56 35.05
CA SER A 838 -34.16 27.46 35.54
C SER A 838 -33.25 26.73 36.52
N SER A 839 -32.44 25.76 36.05
CA SER A 839 -31.27 25.32 36.80
C SER A 839 -30.39 24.40 35.96
N THR A 840 -29.08 24.70 35.96
CA THR A 840 -27.92 23.95 35.45
C THR A 840 -27.47 24.22 34.00
N ASN A 841 -26.22 24.70 33.89
CA ASN A 841 -25.50 25.12 32.67
C ASN A 841 -25.02 23.95 31.79
N GLU A 842 -25.12 22.70 32.22
CA GLU A 842 -24.59 21.55 31.48
C GLU A 842 -25.52 21.07 30.34
N ASN A 843 -26.82 21.36 30.42
CA ASN A 843 -27.78 20.96 29.38
C ASN A 843 -27.74 21.85 28.12
N LEU A 844 -27.13 23.04 28.19
CA LEU A 844 -27.06 23.97 27.05
C LEU A 844 -26.03 23.51 26.00
N GLY A 845 -24.92 22.90 26.43
CA GLY A 845 -23.88 22.38 25.53
C GLY A 845 -24.33 21.17 24.71
N VAL A 846 -25.15 20.30 25.32
CA VAL A 846 -25.73 19.13 24.65
C VAL A 846 -26.78 19.55 23.63
N HIS A 847 -27.61 20.54 23.94
CA HIS A 847 -28.56 21.11 22.97
C HIS A 847 -27.86 21.85 21.83
N PHE A 848 -26.76 22.57 22.09
CA PHE A 848 -25.95 23.20 21.04
C PHE A 848 -25.33 22.18 20.08
N ALA A 849 -24.72 21.11 20.61
CA ALA A 849 -24.15 20.03 19.79
C ALA A 849 -25.20 19.31 18.94
N THR A 850 -26.42 19.15 19.48
CA THR A 850 -27.53 18.52 18.77
C THR A 850 -28.03 19.39 17.61
N VAL A 851 -28.17 20.70 17.82
CA VAL A 851 -28.56 21.66 16.77
C VAL A 851 -27.51 21.75 15.67
N VAL A 852 -26.21 21.80 16.03
CA VAL A 852 -25.11 21.78 15.04
C VAL A 852 -25.12 20.47 14.24
N CYS A 853 -25.34 19.33 14.89
CA CYS A 853 -25.43 18.04 14.19
C CYS A 853 -26.65 17.93 13.27
N GLN A 854 -27.79 18.52 13.64
CA GLN A 854 -28.99 18.54 12.79
C GLN A 854 -28.83 19.47 11.59
N VAL A 855 -28.19 20.63 11.76
CA VAL A 855 -27.88 21.56 10.65
C VAL A 855 -26.86 20.95 9.69
N LEU A 856 -25.82 20.27 10.20
CA LEU A 856 -24.85 19.55 9.37
C LEU A 856 -25.49 18.38 8.62
N LYS A 857 -26.42 17.64 9.24
CA LYS A 857 -27.19 16.58 8.56
C LYS A 857 -28.11 17.13 7.47
N CYS A 858 -28.74 18.29 7.66
CA CYS A 858 -29.53 18.94 6.61
C CYS A 858 -28.65 19.39 5.42
N LEU A 859 -27.41 19.84 5.69
CA LEU A 859 -26.43 20.18 4.66
C LEU A 859 -25.91 18.96 3.89
N ASP A 860 -25.74 17.81 4.56
CA ASP A 860 -25.36 16.55 3.92
C ASP A 860 -26.52 15.96 3.09
N ILE A 861 -27.76 16.07 3.55
CA ILE A 861 -28.97 15.70 2.78
C ILE A 861 -29.08 16.56 1.51
N TYR A 862 -28.71 17.84 1.58
CA TYR A 862 -28.69 18.74 0.42
C TYR A 862 -27.57 18.40 -0.59
N ARG A 863 -26.38 18.01 -0.11
CA ARG A 863 -25.29 17.52 -0.97
C ARG A 863 -25.63 16.19 -1.66
N LEU A 864 -26.38 15.32 -1.00
CA LEU A 864 -26.78 14.02 -1.56
C LEU A 864 -27.91 14.13 -2.59
N THR A 865 -28.75 15.17 -2.52
CA THR A 865 -29.89 15.36 -3.44
C THR A 865 -29.58 16.26 -4.64
N SER A 866 -28.50 17.03 -4.62
CA SER A 866 -28.05 17.90 -5.74
C SER A 866 -27.20 17.19 -6.81
N GLY A 867 -27.05 15.86 -6.71
CA GLY A 867 -26.35 15.02 -7.69
C GLY A 867 -27.11 14.73 -8.99
N THR A 868 -28.35 15.23 -9.13
CA THR A 868 -29.12 15.17 -10.38
C THR A 868 -29.46 16.59 -10.83
N GLY A 869 -29.09 16.93 -12.06
CA GLY A 869 -28.91 18.31 -12.52
C GLY A 869 -30.08 19.28 -12.47
N SER A 870 -29.69 20.54 -12.68
CA SER A 870 -30.48 21.76 -13.00
C SER A 870 -31.42 22.33 -11.93
N HIS A 871 -30.88 22.94 -10.87
CA HIS A 871 -31.46 24.15 -10.27
C HIS A 871 -30.34 25.03 -9.68
N VAL A 872 -30.20 26.26 -10.20
CA VAL A 872 -29.28 27.27 -9.66
C VAL A 872 -29.97 27.96 -8.48
N VAL A 873 -29.52 27.68 -7.26
CA VAL A 873 -29.92 28.46 -6.07
C VAL A 873 -28.84 29.49 -5.80
N ASN A 874 -29.26 30.74 -5.63
CA ASN A 874 -28.38 31.90 -5.54
C ASN A 874 -27.58 31.87 -4.23
N THR A 875 -26.24 31.77 -4.33
CA THR A 875 -25.30 31.62 -3.21
C THR A 875 -25.47 32.69 -2.13
N HIS A 876 -26.09 33.81 -2.49
CA HIS A 876 -26.41 34.92 -1.60
C HIS A 876 -27.40 34.54 -0.48
N GLU A 877 -28.41 33.69 -0.73
CA GLU A 877 -29.43 33.34 0.29
C GLU A 877 -28.88 32.41 1.37
N VAL A 878 -28.00 31.47 0.99
CA VAL A 878 -27.31 30.57 1.93
C VAL A 878 -26.34 31.36 2.81
N ILE A 879 -25.65 32.35 2.25
CA ILE A 879 -24.75 33.24 3.02
C ILE A 879 -25.55 34.12 3.98
N VAL A 880 -26.72 34.63 3.57
CA VAL A 880 -27.60 35.43 4.44
C VAL A 880 -28.16 34.59 5.60
N ALA A 881 -28.55 33.33 5.34
CA ALA A 881 -29.01 32.41 6.39
C ALA A 881 -27.89 32.07 7.40
N LEU A 882 -26.66 31.84 6.92
CA LEU A 882 -25.49 31.61 7.77
C LEU A 882 -25.13 32.85 8.61
N LEU A 883 -25.18 34.05 8.03
CA LEU A 883 -24.91 35.30 8.75
C LEU A 883 -26.00 35.61 9.79
N TRP A 884 -27.25 35.25 9.53
CA TRP A 884 -28.34 35.38 10.50
C TRP A 884 -28.17 34.40 11.66
N LEU A 885 -27.77 33.16 11.39
CA LEU A 885 -27.49 32.13 12.39
C LEU A 885 -26.30 32.52 13.29
N ILE A 886 -25.23 33.09 12.70
CA ILE A 886 -24.06 33.58 13.43
C ILE A 886 -24.45 34.75 14.35
N ARG A 887 -25.20 35.74 13.85
CA ARG A 887 -25.67 36.88 14.66
C ARG A 887 -26.63 36.44 15.77
N TRP A 888 -27.42 35.39 15.55
CA TRP A 888 -28.29 34.80 16.55
C TRP A 888 -27.47 34.10 17.66
N CYS A 889 -26.45 33.33 17.29
CA CYS A 889 -25.49 32.72 18.21
C CYS A 889 -24.73 33.77 19.02
N GLU A 890 -24.24 34.85 18.40
CA GLU A 890 -23.55 35.96 19.09
C GLU A 890 -24.44 36.63 20.15
N LYS A 891 -25.74 36.83 19.85
CA LYS A 891 -26.69 37.47 20.77
C LYS A 891 -27.03 36.62 22.00
N ILE A 892 -26.99 35.29 21.86
CA ILE A 892 -27.27 34.34 22.95
C ILE A 892 -26.00 34.02 23.76
N LEU A 893 -24.87 33.79 23.08
CA LEU A 893 -23.60 33.44 23.73
C LEU A 893 -22.95 34.62 24.45
N GLY A 894 -23.15 35.85 23.96
CA GLY A 894 -22.61 37.08 24.58
C GLY A 894 -23.16 37.40 25.97
N ARG A 895 -24.20 36.71 26.44
CA ARG A 895 -24.75 36.87 27.80
C ARG A 895 -24.29 35.81 28.80
N PHE A 896 -23.58 34.75 28.37
CA PHE A 896 -23.31 33.58 29.23
C PHE A 896 -21.86 33.06 29.23
N LEU A 897 -20.93 33.68 28.51
CA LEU A 897 -19.52 33.25 28.47
C LEU A 897 -18.56 34.35 28.92
N SER A 898 -17.55 33.97 29.70
CA SER A 898 -16.48 34.89 30.11
C SER A 898 -15.60 35.27 28.91
N GLN A 899 -15.10 36.51 28.89
CA GLN A 899 -14.30 37.08 27.81
C GLN A 899 -13.10 36.22 27.40
N HIS A 900 -12.55 35.43 28.33
CA HIS A 900 -11.43 34.52 28.10
C HIS A 900 -11.79 33.32 27.20
N THR A 901 -13.03 32.82 27.29
CA THR A 901 -13.51 31.69 26.48
C THR A 901 -13.76 32.13 25.04
N LEU A 902 -14.31 33.34 24.88
CA LEU A 902 -14.55 33.95 23.58
C LEU A 902 -13.24 34.19 22.81
N ASN A 903 -12.20 34.67 23.50
CA ASN A 903 -10.88 34.88 22.91
C ASN A 903 -10.19 33.58 22.49
N SER A 904 -10.44 32.47 23.20
CA SER A 904 -9.87 31.16 22.88
C SER A 904 -10.53 30.53 21.65
N LEU A 905 -11.84 30.71 21.49
CA LEU A 905 -12.58 30.27 20.29
C LEU A 905 -12.23 31.09 19.06
N LEU A 906 -11.97 32.40 19.23
CA LEU A 906 -11.51 33.27 18.13
C LEU A 906 -10.07 32.96 17.70
N ALA A 907 -9.23 32.42 18.59
CA ALA A 907 -7.88 31.95 18.25
C ALA A 907 -7.88 30.61 17.51
N LEU A 908 -8.90 29.77 17.69
CA LEU A 908 -9.11 28.52 16.95
C LEU A 908 -9.66 28.74 15.52
N ASN A 909 -10.15 29.95 15.22
CA ASN A 909 -10.72 30.33 13.93
C ASN A 909 -9.76 31.15 13.05
N LYS A 910 -8.57 31.51 13.56
CA LYS A 910 -7.46 32.03 12.76
C LYS A 910 -6.48 30.90 12.51
#